data_AF-A0A535AHX2-F1
#
_entry.id   AF-A0A535AHX2-F1
#
_cell.length_a   1.000
_cell.length_b   1.000
_cell.length_c   1.000
_cell.angle_alpha   90.00
_cell.angle_beta   90.00
_cell.angle_gamma   90.00
#
_symmetry.space_group_name_H-M   'P 1'
#
loop_
_entity.id
_entity.type
_entity.pdbx_description
1 polymer ?
#
loop_
_entity_poly.entity_id
_entity_poly.type
_entity_poly.pdbx_seq_one_letter_code
_entity_poly.pdbx_strand_id
1 'polypeptide(L)'
;MRISARRLGQVVMATAVLALSTGPSALAADWPTNHRSNARDGNDQSANPFNTISQQWISSVLDGKIYGSPLVVGNQVIVATENNSIYSLDASSGAPTWAAPAHFGSPMLLSDPRFGCGNVSPLGILGTPTIDTASGLIYAVAFVQPGTYELVAVRLTDGTQAFTPIPIAPVGFDPFRQQQRAALALANGNVYVAFGGYWGDCGSYHGIVVAIKADGSSTALTVFNAQAQGICQDTTPNGAAIWGPDGPSVDASGNVYVTSGNGFSSGTGLYDCGETVFKLSPTLTYLDSWAPSAWATLNGNDNDIGSVNPALVGATANVVFQTGKNGWGYLLNTSALSSQAGHIGGEAFSAAVCNAAVSTAPNQNGAGDQVFGGTAYADPYVYVPCPEGIKALLLGAGPSFTTAWSSPTFHPGAPIVSGGVIWAVDTNTGTLRGLDPANGTFKFTATIGSQTHFSTLAAGQGRIYVADGNAGQVRAFGQGAGQYHPLTPSRIYDSRNAGGALGPGAVRNIPVLGLGGVPSTGVGAVVINVTVANTTGSSYLTVYPAGFLRPIASNLNWTPGRTVANLVEVAIGTNGQVAVYNAVGSTAVIFDVAGWINQPTGTPSVDGRYNPLVPARILDTRNGIGGFSAPLGPGQTITVHVAGQGLVPGTGAEAAILNLTATDPTAAGYLTVYPTGAPRPTASNVNFVAGQTPPPEASTRSRTSTVGSPIPRPEGQAARLRRCRRSGSLTRATVPAVSVYRSGRTRRLPSRSPASVPPKAVVLNVTVTGPTTGSYLTVWPDAVGRPVSSDLNFVQGATVPNLVVVQIGANGKVDFYNAAGSVNVVADVMGWFG
;
A
#
# COMPACT_ATOMS: atom_id res chain seq x y z
N MET A 1 75.36 13.08 16.46
CA MET A 1 76.03 11.82 16.84
C MET A 1 74.95 10.78 17.13
N ARG A 2 74.98 9.66 16.40
CA ARG A 2 74.24 8.38 16.56
C ARG A 2 72.72 8.29 16.27
N ILE A 3 72.50 7.47 15.24
CA ILE A 3 71.33 6.84 14.62
C ILE A 3 70.66 5.81 15.54
N SER A 4 69.32 5.63 15.42
CA SER A 4 68.61 4.32 15.29
C SER A 4 67.08 4.53 15.50
N ALA A 5 66.28 4.66 14.44
CA ALA A 5 65.58 3.58 13.70
C ALA A 5 64.36 2.98 14.42
N ARG A 6 63.16 3.21 13.89
CA ARG A 6 62.43 2.22 13.05
C ARG A 6 61.05 2.74 12.61
N ARG A 7 60.73 2.39 11.36
CA ARG A 7 59.48 2.64 10.62
C ARG A 7 58.26 2.07 11.36
N LEU A 8 57.22 2.87 11.52
CA LEU A 8 55.83 2.38 11.53
C LEU A 8 55.18 2.79 10.21
N GLY A 9 54.60 1.81 9.51
CA GLY A 9 53.88 2.04 8.26
C GLY A 9 52.66 2.93 8.50
N GLN A 10 52.51 3.95 7.66
CA GLN A 10 51.24 4.62 7.47
C GLN A 10 50.29 3.65 6.76
N VAL A 11 49.34 3.09 7.51
CA VAL A 11 48.08 2.65 6.91
C VAL A 11 47.25 3.91 6.74
N VAL A 12 47.12 4.36 5.49
CA VAL A 12 46.10 5.33 5.11
C VAL A 12 44.76 4.60 5.17
N MET A 13 44.10 4.66 6.32
CA MET A 13 42.66 4.35 6.42
C MET A 13 41.93 5.53 5.77
N ALA A 14 41.47 5.35 4.53
CA ALA A 14 40.46 6.20 3.95
C ALA A 14 39.17 6.02 4.77
N THR A 15 38.86 6.98 5.63
CA THR A 15 37.58 7.03 6.33
C THR A 15 36.51 7.39 5.30
N ALA A 16 35.91 6.37 4.68
CA ALA A 16 34.65 6.53 3.99
C ALA A 16 33.61 6.90 5.06
N VAL A 17 33.26 8.18 5.12
CA VAL A 17 32.06 8.63 5.82
C VAL A 17 30.88 8.11 5.01
N LEU A 18 30.45 6.88 5.30
CA LEU A 18 29.08 6.47 4.98
C LEU A 18 28.18 7.31 5.90
N ALA A 19 27.69 8.42 5.37
CA ALA A 19 26.51 9.05 5.91
C ALA A 19 25.36 8.04 5.76
N LEU A 20 25.12 7.24 6.80
CA LEU A 20 23.89 6.50 6.94
C LEU A 20 22.80 7.55 7.15
N SER A 21 22.19 7.99 6.06
CA SER A 21 20.91 8.68 6.09
C SER A 21 19.91 7.71 6.72
N THR A 22 19.56 7.94 7.98
CA THR A 22 18.35 7.38 8.57
C THR A 22 17.17 8.10 7.92
N GLY A 23 16.82 7.67 6.71
CA GLY A 23 15.61 8.10 6.04
C GLY A 23 14.39 7.50 6.74
N PRO A 24 13.24 8.20 6.74
CA PRO A 24 11.96 7.56 7.04
C PRO A 24 11.77 6.37 6.10
N SER A 25 11.13 5.29 6.59
CA SER A 25 10.65 4.21 5.73
C SER A 25 9.97 4.84 4.51
N ALA A 26 10.44 4.50 3.30
CA ALA A 26 9.94 5.10 2.07
C ALA A 26 8.40 5.00 2.06
N LEU A 27 7.73 6.16 2.01
CA LEU A 27 6.32 6.20 1.65
C LEU A 27 6.20 5.45 0.32
N ALA A 28 5.22 4.54 0.21
CA ALA A 28 4.96 3.85 -1.06
C ALA A 28 4.83 4.90 -2.17
N ALA A 29 5.53 4.70 -3.29
CA ALA A 29 5.58 5.69 -4.35
C ALA A 29 4.20 5.93 -4.96
N ASP A 30 3.94 7.18 -5.31
CA ASP A 30 2.73 7.58 -6.03
C ASP A 30 2.69 6.98 -7.45
N TRP A 31 1.47 6.88 -7.98
CA TRP A 31 1.10 6.49 -9.33
C TRP A 31 0.26 7.60 -9.99
N PRO A 32 0.87 8.77 -10.30
CA PRO A 32 0.14 9.99 -10.70
C PRO A 32 -0.30 10.03 -12.17
N THR A 33 0.09 9.05 -12.99
CA THR A 33 -0.30 8.96 -14.40
C THR A 33 -0.38 7.50 -14.84
N ASN A 34 -0.95 7.24 -16.02
CA ASN A 34 -1.01 5.90 -16.58
C ASN A 34 0.38 5.27 -16.68
N HIS A 35 0.52 4.01 -16.28
CA HIS A 35 1.82 3.33 -16.18
C HIS A 35 2.85 4.11 -15.35
N ARG A 36 2.38 4.70 -14.25
CA ARG A 36 3.14 5.34 -13.15
C ARG A 36 3.88 6.62 -13.50
N SER A 37 4.63 6.64 -14.59
CA SER A 37 5.56 7.72 -14.93
C SER A 37 5.39 8.18 -16.38
N ASN A 38 5.97 9.33 -16.72
CA ASN A 38 6.00 9.80 -18.10
C ASN A 38 6.82 8.87 -19.03
N ALA A 39 7.67 8.00 -18.51
CA ALA A 39 8.36 6.98 -19.31
C ALA A 39 7.44 5.80 -19.69
N ARG A 40 6.24 5.72 -19.08
CA ARG A 40 5.26 4.63 -19.22
C ARG A 40 5.81 3.26 -18.80
N ASP A 41 6.68 3.24 -17.79
CA ASP A 41 7.32 2.02 -17.30
C ASP A 41 6.36 1.04 -16.60
N GLY A 42 5.29 1.53 -15.98
CA GLY A 42 4.36 0.69 -15.22
C GLY A 42 5.03 -0.08 -14.07
N ASN A 43 6.12 0.42 -13.48
CA ASN A 43 6.95 -0.31 -12.53
C ASN A 43 7.15 0.42 -11.19
N ASP A 44 6.55 -0.12 -10.13
CA ASP A 44 6.78 0.31 -8.76
C ASP A 44 7.86 -0.51 -8.04
N GLN A 45 9.06 0.08 -8.01
CA GLN A 45 10.23 -0.46 -7.32
C GLN A 45 10.20 -0.25 -5.80
N SER A 46 9.27 0.55 -5.27
CA SER A 46 9.23 0.90 -3.84
C SER A 46 8.36 -0.05 -3.01
N ALA A 47 7.45 -0.79 -3.65
CA ALA A 47 6.51 -1.66 -2.96
C ALA A 47 7.19 -2.86 -2.30
N ASN A 48 6.77 -3.14 -1.07
CA ASN A 48 7.13 -4.38 -0.38
C ASN A 48 6.60 -5.60 -1.15
N PRO A 49 7.31 -6.74 -1.13
CA PRO A 49 6.87 -7.94 -1.82
C PRO A 49 5.51 -8.47 -1.35
N PHE A 50 4.62 -8.79 -2.30
CA PHE A 50 3.38 -9.50 -2.02
C PHE A 50 3.65 -10.98 -1.76
N ASN A 51 3.21 -11.47 -0.60
CA ASN A 51 3.29 -12.90 -0.24
C ASN A 51 1.92 -13.59 -0.28
N THR A 52 0.84 -12.82 -0.13
CA THR A 52 -0.54 -13.26 -0.30
C THR A 52 -1.32 -12.12 -0.95
N ILE A 53 -2.50 -12.43 -1.50
CA ILE A 53 -3.40 -11.41 -2.03
C ILE A 53 -4.82 -11.65 -1.48
N SER A 54 -5.51 -10.60 -1.06
CA SER A 54 -6.96 -10.63 -0.84
C SER A 54 -7.61 -9.32 -1.26
N GLN A 55 -8.88 -9.39 -1.65
CA GLN A 55 -9.69 -8.19 -1.87
C GLN A 55 -9.87 -7.46 -0.54
N GLN A 56 -9.40 -6.22 -0.48
CA GLN A 56 -9.45 -5.36 0.70
C GLN A 56 -10.78 -4.62 0.76
N TRP A 57 -11.20 -4.06 -0.38
CA TRP A 57 -12.46 -3.34 -0.51
C TRP A 57 -12.92 -3.29 -1.96
N ILE A 58 -14.20 -2.94 -2.13
CA ILE A 58 -14.83 -2.52 -3.39
C ILE A 58 -15.47 -1.16 -3.10
N SER A 59 -15.29 -0.17 -3.98
CA SER A 59 -15.97 1.11 -3.84
C SER A 59 -17.48 0.96 -4.00
N SER A 60 -18.24 1.97 -3.59
CA SER A 60 -19.60 2.14 -4.11
C SER A 60 -19.60 2.25 -5.63
N VAL A 61 -20.73 1.92 -6.25
CA VAL A 61 -20.96 2.18 -7.68
C VAL A 61 -20.88 3.68 -7.94
N LEU A 62 -20.03 4.07 -8.90
CA LEU A 62 -19.86 5.44 -9.37
C LEU A 62 -20.93 5.76 -10.43
N ASP A 63 -20.96 6.99 -10.92
CA ASP A 63 -22.00 7.49 -11.83
C ASP A 63 -21.83 7.07 -13.31
N GLY A 64 -20.83 6.26 -13.64
CA GLY A 64 -20.60 5.79 -14.99
C GLY A 64 -19.50 4.72 -15.07
N LYS A 65 -19.33 4.14 -16.25
CA LYS A 65 -18.22 3.21 -16.51
C LYS A 65 -16.87 3.91 -16.42
N ILE A 66 -15.84 3.14 -16.11
CA ILE A 66 -14.46 3.61 -15.95
C ILE A 66 -13.64 2.99 -17.09
N TYR A 67 -13.05 3.82 -17.96
CA TYR A 67 -12.15 3.35 -19.03
C TYR A 67 -10.69 3.58 -18.70
N GLY A 68 -10.36 4.75 -18.16
CA GLY A 68 -9.01 5.10 -17.73
C GLY A 68 -8.55 4.31 -16.51
N SER A 69 -7.23 4.24 -16.35
CA SER A 69 -6.61 3.64 -15.17
C SER A 69 -6.93 4.45 -13.90
N PRO A 70 -7.14 3.79 -12.75
CA PRO A 70 -7.06 4.48 -11.47
C PRO A 70 -5.69 5.12 -11.29
N LEU A 71 -5.60 6.22 -10.56
CA LEU A 71 -4.32 6.85 -10.17
C LEU A 71 -4.20 6.85 -8.65
N VAL A 72 -3.00 6.80 -8.11
CA VAL A 72 -2.79 6.74 -6.65
C VAL A 72 -1.83 7.84 -6.23
N VAL A 73 -2.25 8.75 -5.36
CA VAL A 73 -1.37 9.79 -4.81
C VAL A 73 -1.62 9.91 -3.31
N GLY A 74 -0.59 9.72 -2.51
CA GLY A 74 -0.73 9.63 -1.05
C GLY A 74 -1.75 8.57 -0.66
N ASN A 75 -2.76 8.96 0.11
CA ASN A 75 -3.85 8.08 0.55
C ASN A 75 -5.11 8.17 -0.34
N GLN A 76 -5.00 8.71 -1.55
CA GLN A 76 -6.12 8.90 -2.48
C GLN A 76 -5.97 8.04 -3.73
N VAL A 77 -7.09 7.48 -4.19
CA VAL A 77 -7.25 6.81 -5.48
C VAL A 77 -8.16 7.68 -6.34
N ILE A 78 -7.63 8.20 -7.44
CA ILE A 78 -8.35 9.09 -8.36
C ILE A 78 -8.88 8.28 -9.55
N VAL A 79 -10.14 8.51 -9.90
CA VAL A 79 -10.85 7.77 -10.94
C VAL A 79 -11.73 8.73 -11.73
N ALA A 80 -11.77 8.60 -13.05
CA ALA A 80 -12.70 9.32 -13.90
C ALA A 80 -13.71 8.38 -14.56
N THR A 81 -14.93 8.88 -14.81
CA THR A 81 -16.02 8.10 -15.42
C THR A 81 -16.44 8.69 -16.77
N GLU A 82 -17.06 7.84 -17.61
CA GLU A 82 -17.67 8.26 -18.88
C GLU A 82 -18.80 9.29 -18.71
N ASN A 83 -19.22 9.57 -17.47
CA ASN A 83 -20.21 10.59 -17.14
C ASN A 83 -19.61 11.98 -16.82
N ASN A 84 -18.35 12.24 -17.23
CA ASN A 84 -17.63 13.49 -16.95
C ASN A 84 -17.42 13.78 -15.45
N SER A 85 -17.34 12.74 -14.63
CA SER A 85 -17.03 12.86 -13.20
C SER A 85 -15.61 12.43 -12.87
N ILE A 86 -14.98 13.15 -11.93
CA ILE A 86 -13.73 12.74 -11.26
C ILE A 86 -14.04 12.48 -9.79
N TYR A 87 -13.62 11.32 -9.30
CA TYR A 87 -13.73 10.89 -7.91
C TYR A 87 -12.36 10.81 -7.26
N SER A 88 -12.31 11.09 -5.96
CA SER A 88 -11.21 10.69 -5.08
C SER A 88 -11.74 9.74 -4.01
N LEU A 89 -11.09 8.58 -3.90
CA LEU A 89 -11.43 7.52 -2.97
C LEU A 89 -10.28 7.30 -1.98
N ASP A 90 -10.59 6.98 -0.74
CA ASP A 90 -9.60 6.65 0.27
C ASP A 90 -8.94 5.32 -0.06
N ALA A 91 -7.61 5.32 -0.17
CA ALA A 91 -6.82 4.15 -0.58
C ALA A 91 -6.98 2.94 0.34
N SER A 92 -7.39 3.14 1.60
CA SER A 92 -7.54 2.09 2.61
C SER A 92 -8.94 1.48 2.69
N SER A 93 -9.97 2.23 2.29
CA SER A 93 -11.38 1.85 2.47
C SER A 93 -12.24 1.91 1.20
N GLY A 94 -11.81 2.63 0.16
CA GLY A 94 -12.58 2.87 -1.06
C GLY A 94 -13.72 3.88 -0.89
N ALA A 95 -13.83 4.54 0.26
CA ALA A 95 -14.83 5.57 0.52
C ALA A 95 -14.46 6.90 -0.17
N PRO A 96 -15.41 7.70 -0.67
CA PRO A 96 -15.13 9.03 -1.20
C PRO A 96 -14.43 9.93 -0.17
N THR A 97 -13.40 10.65 -0.60
CA THR A 97 -12.68 11.62 0.26
C THR A 97 -13.23 13.04 0.11
N TRP A 98 -13.84 13.34 -1.02
CA TRP A 98 -14.50 14.61 -1.29
C TRP A 98 -15.99 14.55 -0.93
N ALA A 99 -16.61 15.72 -0.70
CA ALA A 99 -18.03 15.80 -0.39
C ALA A 99 -18.93 15.35 -1.56
N ALA A 100 -18.45 15.53 -2.80
CA ALA A 100 -19.09 15.10 -4.04
C ALA A 100 -18.01 14.91 -5.13
N PRO A 101 -18.27 14.11 -6.18
CA PRO A 101 -17.39 14.09 -7.36
C PRO A 101 -17.35 15.45 -8.05
N ALA A 102 -16.24 15.74 -8.71
CA ALA A 102 -16.15 16.89 -9.60
C ALA A 102 -16.79 16.53 -10.95
N HIS A 103 -17.93 17.14 -11.29
CA HIS A 103 -18.72 16.82 -12.47
C HIS A 103 -18.74 18.01 -13.45
N PHE A 104 -18.35 17.78 -14.71
CA PHE A 104 -18.13 18.85 -15.70
C PHE A 104 -19.24 19.02 -16.74
N GLY A 105 -20.46 18.60 -16.39
CA GLY A 105 -21.64 18.76 -17.23
C GLY A 105 -21.98 17.49 -18.01
N SER A 106 -23.13 17.52 -18.68
CA SER A 106 -23.68 16.33 -19.34
C SER A 106 -22.73 15.81 -20.43
N PRO A 107 -22.40 14.51 -20.42
CA PRO A 107 -21.59 13.91 -21.47
C PRO A 107 -22.33 13.88 -22.80
N MET A 108 -21.57 13.77 -23.90
CA MET A 108 -22.15 13.60 -25.23
C MET A 108 -22.83 12.24 -25.35
N LEU A 109 -23.90 12.17 -26.15
CA LEU A 109 -24.60 10.91 -26.42
C LEU A 109 -24.39 10.54 -27.89
N LEU A 110 -24.05 9.27 -28.17
CA LEU A 110 -23.89 8.81 -29.55
C LEU A 110 -25.20 8.82 -30.36
N SER A 111 -26.34 9.06 -29.71
CA SER A 111 -27.61 9.32 -30.39
C SER A 111 -27.71 10.71 -31.03
N ASP A 112 -26.76 11.61 -30.77
CA ASP A 112 -26.68 12.90 -31.47
C ASP A 112 -26.37 12.68 -32.96
N PRO A 113 -27.20 13.21 -33.89
CA PRO A 113 -27.10 12.91 -35.32
C PRO A 113 -25.82 13.43 -35.98
N ARG A 114 -25.02 14.26 -35.29
CA ARG A 114 -23.71 14.68 -35.78
C ARG A 114 -22.69 13.55 -35.75
N PHE A 115 -22.84 12.57 -34.86
CA PHE A 115 -22.00 11.36 -34.86
C PHE A 115 -22.37 10.47 -36.05
N GLY A 116 -21.35 9.95 -36.75
CA GLY A 116 -21.52 8.96 -37.81
C GLY A 116 -21.19 7.53 -37.38
N CYS A 117 -20.48 7.38 -36.25
CA CYS A 117 -19.97 6.13 -35.71
C CYS A 117 -19.53 6.34 -34.25
N GLY A 118 -19.04 5.28 -33.61
CA GLY A 118 -18.64 5.25 -32.20
C GLY A 118 -19.30 4.08 -31.45
N ASN A 119 -18.71 3.73 -30.31
CA ASN A 119 -19.13 2.56 -29.51
C ASN A 119 -19.23 2.83 -27.99
N VAL A 120 -19.02 4.06 -27.53
CA VAL A 120 -19.10 4.46 -26.12
C VAL A 120 -20.17 5.53 -25.94
N SER A 121 -21.21 5.24 -25.14
CA SER A 121 -22.28 6.18 -24.83
C SER A 121 -22.80 5.91 -23.40
N PRO A 122 -22.91 6.93 -22.53
CA PRO A 122 -22.49 8.31 -22.75
C PRO A 122 -20.97 8.43 -23.00
N LEU A 123 -20.57 9.50 -23.70
CA LEU A 123 -19.21 9.78 -24.09
C LEU A 123 -18.71 11.03 -23.35
N GLY A 124 -18.04 10.78 -22.22
CA GLY A 124 -17.39 11.79 -21.39
C GLY A 124 -15.89 11.54 -21.26
N ILE A 125 -15.37 11.52 -20.03
CA ILE A 125 -13.94 11.27 -19.78
C ILE A 125 -13.63 9.78 -19.99
N LEU A 126 -12.82 9.47 -21.01
CA LEU A 126 -12.34 8.11 -21.28
C LEU A 126 -10.86 7.92 -20.93
N GLY A 127 -10.01 8.86 -21.37
CA GLY A 127 -8.57 8.78 -21.14
C GLY A 127 -8.20 8.88 -19.66
N THR A 128 -7.14 8.17 -19.27
CA THR A 128 -6.60 8.25 -17.91
C THR A 128 -6.17 9.70 -17.61
N PRO A 129 -6.64 10.29 -16.49
CA PRO A 129 -6.17 11.60 -16.03
C PRO A 129 -4.66 11.65 -15.78
N THR A 130 -4.12 12.82 -15.47
CA THR A 130 -2.77 12.96 -14.92
C THR A 130 -2.75 13.94 -13.75
N ILE A 131 -1.87 13.71 -12.78
CA ILE A 131 -1.81 14.47 -11.54
C ILE A 131 -0.46 15.17 -11.45
N ASP A 132 -0.49 16.49 -11.25
CA ASP A 132 0.67 17.25 -10.78
C ASP A 132 0.73 17.14 -9.26
N THR A 133 1.61 16.28 -8.75
CA THR A 133 1.78 16.10 -7.30
C THR A 133 2.42 17.31 -6.61
N ALA A 134 3.06 18.21 -7.37
CA ALA A 134 3.69 19.41 -6.82
C ALA A 134 2.66 20.52 -6.60
N SER A 135 1.77 20.76 -7.58
CA SER A 135 0.68 21.75 -7.44
C SER A 135 -0.59 21.18 -6.82
N GLY A 136 -0.72 19.86 -6.73
CA GLY A 136 -1.92 19.19 -6.24
C GLY A 136 -3.10 19.30 -7.19
N LEU A 137 -2.84 19.33 -8.51
CA LEU A 137 -3.87 19.44 -9.55
C LEU A 137 -4.05 18.13 -10.31
N ILE A 138 -5.30 17.76 -10.56
CA ILE A 138 -5.68 16.64 -11.41
C ILE A 138 -6.21 17.19 -12.72
N TYR A 139 -5.73 16.68 -13.85
CA TYR A 139 -6.13 17.07 -15.19
C TYR A 139 -6.82 15.92 -15.91
N ALA A 140 -7.95 16.21 -16.56
CA ALA A 140 -8.67 15.27 -17.42
C ALA A 140 -9.23 16.01 -18.65
N VAL A 141 -9.73 15.25 -19.63
CA VAL A 141 -10.45 15.81 -20.77
C VAL A 141 -11.88 15.32 -20.77
N ALA A 142 -12.82 16.23 -20.54
CA ALA A 142 -14.25 15.97 -20.56
C ALA A 142 -14.81 16.26 -21.96
N PHE A 143 -15.83 15.51 -22.39
CA PHE A 143 -16.57 15.82 -23.62
C PHE A 143 -17.99 16.24 -23.25
N VAL A 144 -18.26 17.53 -23.38
CA VAL A 144 -19.43 18.17 -22.76
C VAL A 144 -20.41 18.61 -23.83
N GLN A 145 -21.71 18.44 -23.58
CA GLN A 145 -22.75 18.99 -24.43
C GLN A 145 -22.63 20.53 -24.56
N PRO A 146 -22.83 21.11 -25.75
CA PRO A 146 -23.37 20.50 -26.97
C PRO A 146 -22.30 19.92 -27.93
N GLY A 147 -21.09 19.59 -27.48
CA GLY A 147 -20.07 18.92 -28.28
C GLY A 147 -18.71 19.60 -28.26
N THR A 148 -18.18 19.91 -27.08
CA THR A 148 -16.85 20.50 -26.90
C THR A 148 -16.00 19.63 -25.99
N TYR A 149 -14.80 19.26 -26.44
CA TYR A 149 -13.78 18.69 -25.55
C TYR A 149 -13.14 19.79 -24.74
N GLU A 150 -12.98 19.60 -23.44
CA GLU A 150 -12.41 20.60 -22.55
C GLU A 150 -11.34 19.97 -21.65
N LEU A 151 -10.17 20.63 -21.55
CA LEU A 151 -9.24 20.34 -20.47
C LEU A 151 -9.83 20.89 -19.18
N VAL A 152 -10.08 20.00 -18.24
CA VAL A 152 -10.57 20.31 -16.90
C VAL A 152 -9.47 20.09 -15.87
N ALA A 153 -9.47 20.90 -14.81
CA ALA A 153 -8.52 20.76 -13.72
C ALA A 153 -9.21 20.94 -12.36
N VAL A 154 -8.92 20.05 -11.41
CA VAL A 154 -9.43 20.10 -10.02
C VAL A 154 -8.33 19.96 -9.00
N ARG A 155 -8.56 20.52 -7.80
CA ARG A 155 -7.65 20.37 -6.67
C ARG A 155 -7.80 18.99 -6.04
N LEU A 156 -6.67 18.32 -5.83
CA LEU A 156 -6.58 17.01 -5.15
C LEU A 156 -7.19 17.05 -3.73
N THR A 157 -7.17 18.22 -3.08
CA THR A 157 -7.63 18.39 -1.70
C THR A 157 -9.13 18.21 -1.52
N ASP A 158 -9.94 18.69 -2.47
CA ASP A 158 -11.39 18.81 -2.27
C ASP A 158 -12.23 18.62 -3.55
N GLY A 159 -11.58 18.36 -4.69
CA GLY A 159 -12.26 18.20 -5.98
C GLY A 159 -12.78 19.52 -6.57
N THR A 160 -12.46 20.67 -5.97
CA THR A 160 -12.91 21.96 -6.52
C THR A 160 -12.15 22.30 -7.80
N GLN A 161 -12.88 22.88 -8.76
CA GLN A 161 -12.30 23.34 -10.02
C GLN A 161 -11.17 24.36 -9.79
N ALA A 162 -10.04 24.15 -10.46
CA ALA A 162 -8.84 24.97 -10.33
C ALA A 162 -8.90 26.24 -11.19
N PHE A 163 -9.36 26.11 -12.43
CA PHE A 163 -9.54 27.21 -13.40
C PHE A 163 -10.71 26.90 -14.36
N THR A 164 -11.19 27.89 -15.12
CA THR A 164 -12.24 27.71 -16.13
C THR A 164 -11.82 26.66 -17.17
N PRO A 165 -12.64 25.64 -17.49
CA PRO A 165 -12.29 24.62 -18.47
C PRO A 165 -11.80 25.23 -19.79
N ILE A 166 -10.77 24.65 -20.38
CA ILE A 166 -10.12 25.16 -21.59
C ILE A 166 -10.64 24.36 -22.79
N PRO A 167 -11.41 24.96 -23.71
CA PRO A 167 -11.90 24.28 -24.90
C PRO A 167 -10.76 23.81 -25.81
N ILE A 168 -10.86 22.58 -26.30
CA ILE A 168 -9.93 21.97 -27.25
C ILE A 168 -10.59 21.94 -28.62
N ALA A 169 -10.33 22.98 -29.41
CA ALA A 169 -10.84 23.13 -30.77
C ALA A 169 -9.79 23.76 -31.69
N PRO A 170 -8.66 23.08 -31.95
CA PRO A 170 -7.67 23.60 -32.88
C PRO A 170 -8.22 23.66 -34.32
N VAL A 171 -7.55 24.44 -35.19
CA VAL A 171 -7.97 24.59 -36.59
C VAL A 171 -8.00 23.22 -37.28
N GLY A 172 -9.09 22.91 -37.97
CA GLY A 172 -9.29 21.62 -38.66
C GLY A 172 -9.75 20.48 -37.75
N PHE A 173 -10.07 20.74 -36.48
CA PHE A 173 -10.59 19.75 -35.55
C PHE A 173 -12.12 19.61 -35.64
N ASP A 174 -12.59 18.37 -35.67
CA ASP A 174 -14.02 18.03 -35.58
C ASP A 174 -14.22 17.03 -34.42
N PRO A 175 -14.86 17.45 -33.30
CA PRO A 175 -15.07 16.58 -32.14
C PRO A 175 -16.05 15.43 -32.41
N PHE A 176 -16.79 15.45 -33.52
CA PHE A 176 -17.69 14.37 -33.94
C PHE A 176 -17.01 13.34 -34.85
N ARG A 177 -15.73 13.56 -35.19
CA ARG A 177 -14.87 12.66 -35.96
C ARG A 177 -13.60 12.27 -35.21
N GLN A 178 -13.21 13.06 -34.22
CA GLN A 178 -12.06 12.80 -33.36
C GLN A 178 -12.47 12.48 -31.91
N GLN A 179 -11.89 11.42 -31.37
CA GLN A 179 -12.14 10.92 -30.03
C GLN A 179 -10.91 11.09 -29.14
N GLN A 180 -11.14 11.61 -27.92
CA GLN A 180 -10.15 11.57 -26.85
C GLN A 180 -10.30 10.26 -26.08
N ARG A 181 -9.26 9.42 -26.10
CA ARG A 181 -9.18 8.20 -25.27
C ARG A 181 -7.80 7.90 -24.71
N ALA A 182 -6.75 8.53 -25.26
CA ALA A 182 -5.39 8.36 -24.80
C ALA A 182 -5.22 8.93 -23.38
N ALA A 183 -4.41 8.29 -22.53
CA ALA A 183 -4.01 8.88 -21.27
C ALA A 183 -3.28 10.22 -21.47
N LEU A 184 -3.41 11.12 -20.50
CA LEU A 184 -2.72 12.40 -20.54
C LEU A 184 -1.25 12.24 -20.09
N ALA A 185 -0.39 13.15 -20.56
CA ALA A 185 0.96 13.30 -20.03
C ALA A 185 1.15 14.72 -19.51
N LEU A 186 1.84 14.87 -18.38
CA LEU A 186 2.18 16.16 -17.79
C LEU A 186 3.70 16.33 -17.80
N ALA A 187 4.21 17.26 -18.61
CA ALA A 187 5.62 17.61 -18.62
C ALA A 187 5.82 19.03 -19.17
N ASN A 188 6.99 19.62 -18.93
CA ASN A 188 7.36 20.93 -19.52
C ASN A 188 6.37 22.07 -19.21
N GLY A 189 5.62 21.96 -18.10
CA GLY A 189 4.55 22.90 -17.75
C GLY A 189 3.29 22.79 -18.64
N ASN A 190 3.14 21.72 -19.42
CA ASN A 190 2.00 21.47 -20.28
C ASN A 190 1.37 20.11 -20.01
N VAL A 191 0.06 20.03 -20.22
CA VAL A 191 -0.70 18.79 -20.37
C VAL A 191 -0.75 18.46 -21.87
N TYR A 192 -0.29 17.27 -22.22
CA TYR A 192 -0.34 16.73 -23.58
C TYR A 192 -1.56 15.83 -23.75
N VAL A 193 -2.38 16.14 -24.76
CA VAL A 193 -3.64 15.45 -25.07
C VAL A 193 -3.57 14.93 -26.49
N ALA A 194 -3.69 13.62 -26.69
CA ALA A 194 -3.74 13.00 -28.01
C ALA A 194 -5.18 12.64 -28.41
N PHE A 195 -5.47 12.78 -29.70
CA PHE A 195 -6.74 12.42 -30.32
C PHE A 195 -6.55 11.49 -31.51
N GLY A 196 -7.53 10.62 -31.71
CA GLY A 196 -7.64 9.76 -32.88
C GLY A 196 -9.05 9.72 -33.44
N GLY A 197 -9.33 8.80 -34.37
CA GLY A 197 -10.68 8.59 -34.92
C GLY A 197 -11.61 7.85 -33.96
N TYR A 198 -12.92 7.92 -34.22
CA TYR A 198 -13.91 7.07 -33.56
C TYR A 198 -13.87 5.63 -34.08
N TRP A 199 -14.32 4.69 -33.26
CA TRP A 199 -14.59 3.32 -33.71
C TRP A 199 -15.49 3.31 -34.96
N GLY A 200 -15.00 2.71 -36.05
CA GLY A 200 -15.67 2.65 -37.35
C GLY A 200 -15.22 3.71 -38.36
N ASP A 201 -14.22 4.52 -38.02
CA ASP A 201 -13.48 5.41 -38.93
C ASP A 201 -14.36 6.34 -39.79
N CYS A 202 -15.42 6.89 -39.19
CA CYS A 202 -16.36 7.73 -39.92
C CYS A 202 -15.84 9.16 -40.11
N GLY A 203 -15.96 9.65 -41.34
CA GLY A 203 -15.63 11.01 -41.76
C GLY A 203 -14.13 11.34 -41.69
N SER A 204 -13.79 12.62 -41.67
CA SER A 204 -12.39 13.06 -41.75
C SER A 204 -11.76 13.34 -40.39
N TYR A 205 -10.64 12.67 -40.13
CA TYR A 205 -9.87 12.79 -38.91
C TYR A 205 -8.38 12.56 -39.22
N HIS A 206 -7.50 13.19 -38.45
CA HIS A 206 -6.08 12.87 -38.42
C HIS A 206 -5.60 12.84 -36.99
N GLY A 207 -4.57 12.05 -36.71
CA GLY A 207 -3.93 12.06 -35.41
C GLY A 207 -3.41 13.44 -35.04
N ILE A 208 -3.83 13.95 -33.89
CA ILE A 208 -3.32 15.21 -33.34
C ILE A 208 -2.86 15.05 -31.91
N VAL A 209 -1.86 15.85 -31.53
CA VAL A 209 -1.46 16.06 -30.14
C VAL A 209 -1.57 17.54 -29.83
N VAL A 210 -2.19 17.87 -28.70
CA VAL A 210 -2.35 19.24 -28.22
C VAL A 210 -1.58 19.40 -26.92
N ALA A 211 -0.77 20.45 -26.81
CA ALA A 211 -0.14 20.87 -25.56
C ALA A 211 -0.85 22.12 -25.02
N ILE A 212 -1.25 22.05 -23.75
CA ILE A 212 -2.03 23.08 -23.05
C ILE A 212 -1.31 23.43 -21.76
N LYS A 213 -1.21 24.71 -21.40
CA LYS A 213 -0.53 25.15 -20.18
C LYS A 213 -1.21 24.60 -18.93
N ALA A 214 -0.45 23.87 -18.11
CA ALA A 214 -0.96 23.16 -16.95
C ALA A 214 -1.42 24.12 -15.82
N ASP A 215 -0.84 25.30 -15.74
CA ASP A 215 -1.21 26.31 -14.72
C ASP A 215 -2.50 27.08 -15.04
N GLY A 216 -3.13 26.83 -16.20
CA GLY A 216 -4.33 27.54 -16.65
C GLY A 216 -4.10 29.01 -17.00
N SER A 217 -2.85 29.47 -17.09
CA SER A 217 -2.51 30.87 -17.40
C SER A 217 -2.81 31.28 -18.84
N SER A 218 -3.05 30.30 -19.73
CA SER A 218 -3.29 30.50 -21.15
C SER A 218 -4.22 29.43 -21.72
N THR A 219 -5.12 29.84 -22.60
CA THR A 219 -5.98 28.95 -23.40
C THR A 219 -5.38 28.64 -24.78
N ALA A 220 -4.21 29.20 -25.11
CA ALA A 220 -3.54 28.94 -26.39
C ALA A 220 -3.16 27.47 -26.52
N LEU A 221 -3.50 26.87 -27.66
CA LEU A 221 -3.21 25.47 -27.98
C LEU A 221 -1.96 25.41 -28.87
N THR A 222 -0.98 24.59 -28.48
CA THR A 222 0.10 24.19 -29.38
C THR A 222 -0.26 22.82 -29.95
N VAL A 223 -0.16 22.64 -31.27
CA VAL A 223 -0.73 21.46 -31.95
C VAL A 223 0.32 20.79 -32.82
N PHE A 224 0.49 19.49 -32.65
CA PHE A 224 1.11 18.62 -33.63
C PHE A 224 0.02 17.98 -34.50
N ASN A 225 0.20 18.09 -35.80
CA ASN A 225 -0.50 17.32 -36.82
C ASN A 225 0.52 17.06 -37.93
N ALA A 226 0.75 15.78 -38.26
CA ALA A 226 1.85 15.40 -39.13
C ALA A 226 1.70 15.94 -40.56
N GLN A 227 0.46 16.00 -41.07
CA GLN A 227 0.16 16.57 -42.39
C GLN A 227 0.36 18.09 -42.40
N ALA A 228 -0.12 18.79 -41.37
CA ALA A 228 0.02 20.24 -41.28
C ALA A 228 1.48 20.70 -41.16
N GLN A 229 2.38 19.84 -40.66
CA GLN A 229 3.82 20.09 -40.62
C GLN A 229 4.56 19.58 -41.87
N GLY A 230 3.86 19.06 -42.88
CA GLY A 230 4.44 18.63 -44.16
C GLY A 230 5.33 17.38 -44.08
N ILE A 231 5.12 16.53 -43.06
CA ILE A 231 5.92 15.32 -42.83
C ILE A 231 5.42 14.17 -43.72
N CYS A 232 4.10 14.07 -43.88
CA CYS A 232 3.46 13.02 -44.67
C CYS A 232 3.52 13.33 -46.16
N GLN A 233 3.82 12.33 -46.98
CA GLN A 233 3.85 12.48 -48.43
C GLN A 233 2.43 12.43 -49.01
N ASP A 234 1.57 11.59 -48.43
CA ASP A 234 0.16 11.51 -48.75
C ASP A 234 -0.65 12.55 -47.94
N THR A 235 -1.52 13.28 -48.64
CA THR A 235 -2.41 14.30 -48.06
C THR A 235 -3.84 13.79 -47.85
N THR A 236 -4.05 12.47 -47.87
CA THR A 236 -5.34 11.85 -47.59
C THR A 236 -5.88 12.36 -46.25
N PRO A 237 -7.10 12.92 -46.17
CA PRO A 237 -7.56 13.65 -44.99
C PRO A 237 -8.02 12.77 -43.82
N ASN A 238 -7.86 11.44 -43.93
CA ASN A 238 -8.35 10.47 -42.96
C ASN A 238 -7.20 9.55 -42.51
N GLY A 239 -7.25 9.05 -41.27
CA GLY A 239 -6.38 7.99 -40.76
C GLY A 239 -5.26 8.47 -39.83
N ALA A 240 -4.22 7.65 -39.65
CA ALA A 240 -3.01 7.94 -38.89
C ALA A 240 -3.28 8.48 -37.47
N ALA A 241 -4.31 7.95 -36.81
CA ALA A 241 -4.78 8.51 -35.56
C ALA A 241 -3.94 8.09 -34.35
N ILE A 242 -3.86 8.97 -33.34
CA ILE A 242 -3.00 8.79 -32.17
C ILE A 242 -3.89 8.47 -30.97
N TRP A 243 -4.14 7.18 -30.76
CA TRP A 243 -5.21 6.70 -29.88
C TRP A 243 -4.79 5.67 -28.84
N GLY A 244 -3.48 5.37 -28.76
CA GLY A 244 -2.97 4.41 -27.80
C GLY A 244 -3.39 4.81 -26.36
N PRO A 245 -4.07 3.93 -25.62
CA PRO A 245 -4.71 4.28 -24.34
C PRO A 245 -3.69 4.59 -23.23
N ASP A 246 -2.47 4.06 -23.30
CA ASP A 246 -1.36 4.40 -22.41
C ASP A 246 -0.85 5.84 -22.54
N GLY A 247 -1.19 6.51 -23.64
CA GLY A 247 -0.90 7.92 -23.88
C GLY A 247 0.57 8.24 -24.20
N PRO A 248 0.88 9.52 -24.45
CA PRO A 248 2.24 9.94 -24.81
C PRO A 248 3.25 9.61 -23.73
N SER A 249 4.47 9.23 -24.11
CA SER A 249 5.61 9.17 -23.19
C SER A 249 6.50 10.40 -23.33
N VAL A 250 7.26 10.73 -22.29
CA VAL A 250 8.15 11.90 -22.26
C VAL A 250 9.51 11.51 -21.71
N ASP A 251 10.58 11.82 -22.44
CA ASP A 251 11.95 11.56 -22.01
C ASP A 251 12.47 12.60 -21.00
N ALA A 252 13.67 12.37 -20.47
CA ALA A 252 14.32 13.27 -19.52
C ALA A 252 14.67 14.65 -20.11
N SER A 253 14.71 14.79 -21.44
CA SER A 253 14.91 16.07 -22.14
C SER A 253 13.59 16.81 -22.40
N GLY A 254 12.45 16.21 -22.04
CA GLY A 254 11.12 16.74 -22.27
C GLY A 254 10.55 16.45 -23.66
N ASN A 255 11.22 15.63 -24.49
CA ASN A 255 10.69 15.25 -25.80
C ASN A 255 9.50 14.29 -25.62
N VAL A 256 8.47 14.49 -26.43
CA VAL A 256 7.22 13.74 -26.38
C VAL A 256 7.22 12.68 -27.48
N TYR A 257 6.82 11.46 -27.14
CA TYR A 257 6.72 10.34 -28.06
C TYR A 257 5.27 9.86 -28.16
N VAL A 258 4.81 9.65 -29.39
CA VAL A 258 3.46 9.17 -29.70
C VAL A 258 3.48 8.25 -30.91
N THR A 259 2.48 7.38 -31.03
CA THR A 259 2.37 6.48 -32.17
C THR A 259 1.02 6.65 -32.88
N SER A 260 1.05 6.77 -34.21
CA SER A 260 -0.14 6.69 -35.06
C SER A 260 -0.49 5.24 -35.39
N GLY A 261 -1.79 4.94 -35.48
CA GLY A 261 -2.29 3.70 -36.07
C GLY A 261 -2.31 3.77 -37.60
N ASN A 262 -3.10 2.89 -38.21
CA ASN A 262 -3.23 2.78 -39.65
C ASN A 262 -3.63 4.10 -40.32
N GLY A 263 -2.97 4.37 -41.44
CA GLY A 263 -3.47 5.29 -42.46
C GLY A 263 -4.32 4.53 -43.50
N PHE A 264 -4.75 5.24 -44.55
CA PHE A 264 -5.57 4.67 -45.62
C PHE A 264 -4.82 4.50 -46.95
N SER A 265 -3.56 4.94 -47.03
CA SER A 265 -2.70 4.66 -48.17
C SER A 265 -2.20 3.22 -48.12
N SER A 266 -2.13 2.58 -49.29
CA SER A 266 -1.81 1.15 -49.45
C SER A 266 -0.60 0.93 -50.37
N GLY A 267 -0.16 -0.31 -50.58
CA GLY A 267 1.17 -0.73 -51.08
C GLY A 267 1.78 -0.12 -52.35
N THR A 268 1.09 0.76 -53.08
CA THR A 268 1.63 1.57 -54.19
C THR A 268 1.47 3.08 -54.01
N GLY A 269 0.88 3.50 -52.90
CA GLY A 269 0.58 4.88 -52.52
C GLY A 269 1.76 5.57 -51.82
N LEU A 270 1.62 6.87 -51.63
CA LEU A 270 2.60 7.67 -50.89
C LEU A 270 2.49 7.37 -49.39
N TYR A 271 3.59 7.53 -48.66
CA TYR A 271 3.58 7.33 -47.22
C TYR A 271 2.71 8.39 -46.52
N ASP A 272 1.76 7.93 -45.71
CA ASP A 272 0.66 8.73 -45.16
C ASP A 272 0.78 9.01 -43.67
N CYS A 273 1.96 8.74 -43.08
CA CYS A 273 2.19 8.80 -41.63
C CYS A 273 1.36 7.80 -40.80
N GLY A 274 0.71 6.82 -41.43
CA GLY A 274 0.21 5.65 -40.72
C GLY A 274 1.36 4.85 -40.12
N GLU A 275 1.10 4.16 -39.01
CA GLU A 275 2.04 3.23 -38.38
C GLU A 275 3.37 3.88 -37.95
N THR A 276 3.30 5.05 -37.32
CA THR A 276 4.49 5.89 -37.12
C THR A 276 4.71 6.26 -35.68
N VAL A 277 5.90 6.01 -35.17
CA VAL A 277 6.40 6.59 -33.93
C VAL A 277 6.97 7.98 -34.24
N PHE A 278 6.45 9.01 -33.58
CA PHE A 278 6.97 10.38 -33.67
C PHE A 278 7.74 10.75 -32.41
N LYS A 279 8.86 11.46 -32.59
CA LYS A 279 9.53 12.21 -31.54
C LYS A 279 9.29 13.70 -31.78
N LEU A 280 8.75 14.36 -30.76
CA LEU A 280 8.38 15.76 -30.79
C LEU A 280 9.14 16.51 -29.69
N SER A 281 9.46 17.77 -29.95
CA SER A 281 10.00 18.67 -28.93
C SER A 281 8.98 18.94 -27.82
N PRO A 282 9.38 19.52 -26.67
CA PRO A 282 8.46 20.00 -25.64
C PRO A 282 7.31 20.88 -26.16
N THR A 283 7.52 21.61 -27.27
CA THR A 283 6.55 22.49 -27.92
C THR A 283 5.91 21.85 -29.16
N LEU A 284 5.92 20.52 -29.26
CA LEU A 284 5.26 19.75 -30.32
C LEU A 284 5.74 20.03 -31.77
N THR A 285 6.91 20.63 -31.92
CA THR A 285 7.64 20.65 -33.19
C THR A 285 8.19 19.27 -33.48
N TYR A 286 8.01 18.76 -34.70
CA TYR A 286 8.61 17.52 -35.18
C TYR A 286 10.14 17.53 -35.03
N LEU A 287 10.69 16.42 -34.51
CA LEU A 287 12.13 16.21 -34.40
C LEU A 287 12.61 15.01 -35.20
N ASP A 288 11.88 13.90 -35.12
CA ASP A 288 12.25 12.63 -35.75
C ASP A 288 11.02 11.70 -35.85
N SER A 289 11.10 10.67 -36.67
CA SER A 289 10.10 9.61 -36.76
C SER A 289 10.69 8.27 -37.16
N TRP A 290 9.90 7.21 -36.97
CA TRP A 290 10.12 5.91 -37.56
C TRP A 290 8.78 5.25 -37.87
N ALA A 291 8.68 4.62 -39.03
CA ALA A 291 7.61 3.68 -39.38
C ALA A 291 8.22 2.35 -39.85
N PRO A 292 7.58 1.20 -39.62
CA PRO A 292 8.08 -0.08 -40.11
C PRO A 292 8.07 -0.09 -41.64
N SER A 293 9.00 -0.82 -42.26
CA SER A 293 9.04 -0.99 -43.72
C SER A 293 7.75 -1.62 -44.28
N ALA A 294 7.00 -2.32 -43.43
CA ALA A 294 5.72 -2.95 -43.73
C ALA A 294 4.49 -2.03 -43.57
N TRP A 295 4.66 -0.73 -43.27
CA TRP A 295 3.56 0.20 -42.95
C TRP A 295 2.35 0.08 -43.88
N ALA A 296 2.56 0.02 -45.20
CA ALA A 296 1.47 -0.02 -46.17
C ALA A 296 0.64 -1.32 -46.10
N THR A 297 1.29 -2.42 -45.70
CA THR A 297 0.61 -3.70 -45.46
C THR A 297 -0.13 -3.69 -44.14
N LEU A 298 0.44 -3.06 -43.11
CA LEU A 298 -0.22 -2.92 -41.81
C LEU A 298 -1.47 -2.05 -41.93
N ASN A 299 -1.37 -0.92 -42.64
CA ASN A 299 -2.51 -0.06 -43.00
C ASN A 299 -3.66 -0.86 -43.61
N GLY A 300 -3.37 -1.62 -44.68
CA GLY A 300 -4.39 -2.34 -45.44
C GLY A 300 -5.06 -3.51 -44.69
N ASN A 301 -4.52 -3.91 -43.53
CA ASN A 301 -5.03 -5.03 -42.74
C ASN A 301 -5.43 -4.62 -41.31
N ASP A 302 -5.43 -3.33 -40.97
CA ASP A 302 -5.71 -2.83 -39.61
C ASP A 302 -4.82 -3.48 -38.52
N ASN A 303 -3.53 -3.67 -38.86
CA ASN A 303 -2.55 -4.26 -37.95
C ASN A 303 -1.68 -3.19 -37.27
N ASP A 304 -2.35 -2.21 -36.65
CA ASP A 304 -1.75 -1.03 -36.05
C ASP A 304 -0.58 -1.33 -35.11
N ILE A 305 0.51 -0.58 -35.23
CA ILE A 305 1.45 -0.37 -34.14
C ILE A 305 0.92 0.67 -33.13
N GLY A 306 -0.04 1.52 -33.52
CA GLY A 306 -0.61 2.58 -32.69
C GLY A 306 -1.62 2.13 -31.62
N SER A 307 -1.85 0.82 -31.44
CA SER A 307 -2.67 0.29 -30.34
C SER A 307 -2.01 0.39 -28.96
N VAL A 308 -0.72 0.74 -28.94
CA VAL A 308 0.15 0.96 -27.78
C VAL A 308 1.07 2.15 -28.12
N ASN A 309 1.37 3.02 -27.16
CA ASN A 309 2.33 4.11 -27.34
C ASN A 309 3.76 3.70 -26.96
N PRO A 310 4.75 4.53 -27.32
CA PRO A 310 6.15 4.24 -27.06
C PRO A 310 6.45 4.13 -25.55
N ALA A 311 7.07 3.03 -25.12
CA ALA A 311 7.63 2.91 -23.77
C ALA A 311 9.13 3.23 -23.81
N LEU A 312 9.60 4.06 -22.88
CA LEU A 312 11.03 4.37 -22.75
C LEU A 312 11.71 3.30 -21.89
N VAL A 313 12.67 2.60 -22.46
CA VAL A 313 13.32 1.43 -21.86
C VAL A 313 14.84 1.52 -21.88
N GLY A 314 15.48 0.58 -21.20
CA GLY A 314 16.92 0.57 -20.94
C GLY A 314 17.27 1.36 -19.68
N ALA A 315 18.39 1.00 -19.04
CA ALA A 315 18.83 1.59 -17.78
C ALA A 315 18.97 3.12 -17.79
N THR A 316 19.10 3.72 -18.99
CA THR A 316 19.17 5.17 -19.18
C THR A 316 18.01 5.75 -19.98
N ALA A 317 16.93 4.98 -20.20
CA ALA A 317 15.79 5.35 -21.04
C ALA A 317 16.22 5.83 -22.44
N ASN A 318 17.29 5.24 -22.98
CA ASN A 318 17.91 5.64 -24.25
C ASN A 318 17.32 4.91 -25.46
N VAL A 319 16.41 3.96 -25.23
CA VAL A 319 15.76 3.16 -26.26
C VAL A 319 14.24 3.29 -26.10
N VAL A 320 13.56 3.37 -27.23
CA VAL A 320 12.10 3.26 -27.31
C VAL A 320 11.75 1.81 -27.63
N PHE A 321 10.85 1.21 -26.88
CA PHE A 321 10.18 -0.03 -27.26
C PHE A 321 8.80 0.28 -27.84
N GLN A 322 8.53 -0.23 -29.04
CA GLN A 322 7.23 -0.14 -29.71
C GLN A 322 6.71 -1.55 -30.06
N THR A 323 5.40 -1.75 -29.94
CA THR A 323 4.69 -2.96 -30.38
C THR A 323 3.24 -2.59 -30.74
N GLY A 324 2.39 -3.55 -31.12
CA GLY A 324 0.98 -3.29 -31.35
C GLY A 324 0.20 -4.52 -31.84
N LYS A 325 -0.91 -4.29 -32.54
CA LYS A 325 -1.78 -5.32 -33.12
C LYS A 325 -1.02 -6.29 -34.02
N ASN A 326 0.09 -5.87 -34.64
CA ASN A 326 0.91 -6.74 -35.46
C ASN A 326 1.74 -7.78 -34.67
N GLY A 327 1.86 -7.68 -33.35
CA GLY A 327 2.58 -8.62 -32.49
C GLY A 327 4.12 -8.60 -32.62
N TRP A 328 4.69 -7.60 -33.30
CA TRP A 328 6.14 -7.38 -33.39
C TRP A 328 6.63 -6.44 -32.30
N GLY A 329 7.87 -6.62 -31.86
CA GLY A 329 8.57 -5.68 -30.99
C GLY A 329 9.68 -4.97 -31.76
N TYR A 330 9.78 -3.66 -31.58
CA TYR A 330 10.76 -2.79 -32.23
C TYR A 330 11.53 -1.99 -31.18
N LEU A 331 12.86 -1.94 -31.31
CA LEU A 331 13.72 -1.06 -30.53
C LEU A 331 14.22 0.08 -31.42
N LEU A 332 13.99 1.31 -30.99
CA LEU A 332 14.42 2.53 -31.67
C LEU A 332 15.36 3.31 -30.76
N ASN A 333 16.44 3.88 -31.30
CA ASN A 333 17.33 4.72 -30.49
C ASN A 333 16.69 6.09 -30.29
N THR A 334 16.63 6.59 -29.06
CA THR A 334 16.08 7.93 -28.78
C THR A 334 16.85 9.06 -29.47
N SER A 335 18.13 8.84 -29.82
CA SER A 335 18.97 9.78 -30.56
C SER A 335 18.74 9.79 -32.07
N ALA A 336 18.18 8.71 -32.62
CA ALA A 336 17.87 8.52 -34.03
C ALA A 336 16.87 7.36 -34.15
N LEU A 337 15.57 7.68 -34.26
CA LEU A 337 14.51 6.69 -34.29
C LEU A 337 14.66 5.74 -35.48
N SER A 338 15.12 6.28 -36.62
CA SER A 338 15.49 5.52 -37.81
C SER A 338 16.92 5.82 -38.21
N SER A 339 17.63 4.78 -38.66
CA SER A 339 18.91 4.91 -39.36
C SER A 339 18.77 5.29 -40.84
N GLN A 340 17.53 5.33 -41.37
CA GLN A 340 17.24 5.66 -42.77
C GLN A 340 16.78 7.11 -42.90
N ALA A 341 17.27 7.81 -43.91
CA ALA A 341 16.90 9.21 -44.17
C ALA A 341 15.41 9.42 -44.51
N GLY A 342 14.72 8.36 -44.96
CA GLY A 342 13.28 8.38 -45.22
C GLY A 342 12.42 8.02 -44.00
N HIS A 343 13.03 7.71 -42.85
CA HIS A 343 12.34 7.33 -41.61
C HIS A 343 11.41 6.10 -41.73
N ILE A 344 11.58 5.29 -42.78
CA ILE A 344 10.86 4.04 -43.01
C ILE A 344 11.86 2.89 -42.88
N GLY A 345 11.59 1.97 -41.96
CA GLY A 345 12.52 0.95 -41.51
C GLY A 345 13.73 1.56 -40.77
N GLY A 346 14.81 0.82 -40.68
CA GLY A 346 16.04 1.29 -40.03
C GLY A 346 15.96 1.38 -38.51
N GLU A 347 14.97 0.70 -37.91
CA GLU A 347 14.95 0.44 -36.47
C GLU A 347 16.25 -0.21 -36.02
N ALA A 348 16.60 -0.02 -34.75
CA ALA A 348 17.83 -0.58 -34.20
C ALA A 348 17.74 -2.11 -34.08
N PHE A 349 16.55 -2.64 -33.80
CA PHE A 349 16.26 -4.06 -33.76
C PHE A 349 14.75 -4.32 -33.86
N SER A 350 14.38 -5.44 -34.48
CA SER A 350 13.00 -5.92 -34.50
C SER A 350 12.94 -7.44 -34.47
N ALA A 351 11.90 -7.99 -33.83
CA ALA A 351 11.61 -9.41 -33.83
C ALA A 351 10.12 -9.67 -33.54
N ALA A 352 9.60 -10.80 -33.99
CA ALA A 352 8.28 -11.29 -33.60
C ALA A 352 8.23 -11.57 -32.09
N VAL A 353 7.17 -11.10 -31.42
CA VAL A 353 6.98 -11.26 -29.97
C VAL A 353 5.81 -12.19 -29.66
N CYS A 354 4.65 -11.93 -30.27
CA CYS A 354 3.47 -12.77 -30.11
C CYS A 354 3.47 -13.92 -31.13
N ASN A 355 2.84 -15.04 -30.78
CA ASN A 355 2.84 -16.26 -31.59
C ASN A 355 2.24 -16.06 -32.98
N ALA A 356 1.31 -15.12 -33.12
CA ALA A 356 0.64 -14.82 -34.37
C ALA A 356 1.06 -13.45 -34.95
N ALA A 357 2.31 -13.04 -34.68
CA ALA A 357 2.87 -11.81 -35.21
C ALA A 357 2.88 -11.81 -36.75
N VAL A 358 2.51 -10.68 -37.35
CA VAL A 358 2.38 -10.49 -38.80
C VAL A 358 3.29 -9.36 -39.29
N SER A 359 4.22 -9.67 -40.20
CA SER A 359 5.10 -8.66 -40.84
C SER A 359 4.79 -8.37 -42.29
N THR A 360 4.13 -9.28 -43.02
CA THR A 360 3.73 -9.13 -44.44
C THR A 360 2.56 -10.07 -44.79
N ALA A 361 1.68 -9.67 -45.71
CA ALA A 361 0.45 -10.38 -46.10
C ALA A 361 0.67 -11.64 -47.01
N PRO A 362 -0.31 -12.55 -47.13
CA PRO A 362 -1.63 -12.51 -46.50
C PRO A 362 -1.84 -13.71 -45.58
N ASN A 363 -1.76 -13.52 -44.27
CA ASN A 363 -2.43 -14.48 -43.38
C ASN A 363 -3.86 -13.99 -43.15
N GLN A 364 -4.77 -14.42 -44.04
CA GLN A 364 -6.21 -14.16 -43.96
C GLN A 364 -6.92 -14.98 -42.84
N ASN A 365 -6.18 -15.58 -41.91
CA ASN A 365 -6.75 -16.30 -40.78
C ASN A 365 -6.52 -15.53 -39.47
N GLY A 366 -7.36 -14.52 -39.21
CA GLY A 366 -7.93 -14.22 -37.88
C GLY A 366 -7.00 -14.00 -36.68
N ALA A 367 -5.69 -13.83 -36.86
CA ALA A 367 -4.77 -13.43 -35.79
C ALA A 367 -4.89 -11.92 -35.54
N GLY A 368 -6.08 -11.50 -35.11
CA GLY A 368 -6.36 -10.10 -34.81
C GLY A 368 -5.47 -9.57 -33.70
N ASP A 369 -5.33 -8.25 -33.64
CA ASP A 369 -5.42 -7.56 -32.36
C ASP A 369 -4.48 -8.14 -31.26
N GLN A 370 -3.16 -8.21 -31.57
CA GLN A 370 -2.20 -8.89 -30.70
C GLN A 370 -1.93 -8.14 -29.38
N VAL A 371 -1.56 -6.85 -29.44
CA VAL A 371 -1.15 -6.09 -28.23
C VAL A 371 -1.94 -4.78 -28.13
N PHE A 372 -2.48 -4.50 -26.95
CA PHE A 372 -3.20 -3.27 -26.62
C PHE A 372 -2.88 -2.78 -25.22
N GLY A 373 -3.27 -1.53 -24.95
CA GLY A 373 -3.28 -0.99 -23.59
C GLY A 373 -1.97 -0.34 -23.24
N GLY A 374 -0.89 -1.12 -23.23
CA GLY A 374 0.45 -0.68 -22.86
C GLY A 374 1.36 -1.86 -22.57
N THR A 375 2.64 -1.57 -22.33
CA THR A 375 3.64 -2.55 -21.85
C THR A 375 4.18 -2.13 -20.49
N ALA A 376 4.76 -3.05 -19.73
CA ALA A 376 5.53 -2.72 -18.53
C ALA A 376 7.01 -2.94 -18.76
N TYR A 377 7.84 -2.12 -18.13
CA TYR A 377 9.29 -2.22 -18.15
C TYR A 377 9.84 -2.25 -16.73
N ALA A 378 10.45 -3.36 -16.36
CA ALA A 378 11.27 -3.48 -15.16
C ALA A 378 12.62 -4.05 -15.56
N ASP A 379 13.63 -3.17 -15.57
CA ASP A 379 14.97 -3.51 -16.04
C ASP A 379 15.47 -4.87 -15.50
N PRO A 380 15.96 -5.77 -16.37
CA PRO A 380 16.18 -5.62 -17.82
C PRO A 380 15.03 -6.13 -18.72
N TYR A 381 13.81 -6.26 -18.19
CA TYR A 381 12.69 -6.91 -18.89
C TYR A 381 11.62 -5.94 -19.37
N VAL A 382 11.14 -6.15 -20.60
CA VAL A 382 9.88 -5.61 -21.11
C VAL A 382 8.81 -6.72 -21.07
N TYR A 383 7.65 -6.43 -20.51
CA TYR A 383 6.52 -7.34 -20.41
C TYR A 383 5.43 -6.93 -21.41
N VAL A 384 5.18 -7.81 -22.38
CA VAL A 384 4.26 -7.58 -23.49
C VAL A 384 3.00 -8.42 -23.33
N PRO A 385 1.80 -7.82 -23.33
CA PRO A 385 0.53 -8.55 -23.21
C PRO A 385 0.05 -9.09 -24.55
N CYS A 386 0.61 -10.24 -24.97
CA CYS A 386 0.11 -10.97 -26.13
C CYS A 386 -1.18 -11.73 -25.80
N PRO A 387 -2.05 -12.07 -26.79
CA PRO A 387 -3.33 -12.72 -26.51
C PRO A 387 -3.19 -14.12 -25.91
N GLU A 388 -2.05 -14.78 -26.13
CA GLU A 388 -1.71 -16.07 -25.53
C GLU A 388 -1.05 -15.99 -24.15
N GLY A 389 -0.82 -14.79 -23.60
CA GLY A 389 -0.19 -14.57 -22.31
C GLY A 389 0.93 -13.51 -22.34
N ILE A 390 1.48 -13.19 -21.17
CA ILE A 390 2.59 -12.23 -21.04
C ILE A 390 3.88 -12.85 -21.60
N LYS A 391 4.57 -12.10 -22.47
CA LYS A 391 5.95 -12.37 -22.90
C LYS A 391 6.91 -11.49 -22.10
N ALA A 392 7.90 -12.07 -21.46
CA ALA A 392 9.01 -11.33 -20.89
C ALA A 392 10.18 -11.29 -21.86
N LEU A 393 10.52 -10.09 -22.32
CA LEU A 393 11.62 -9.84 -23.24
C LEU A 393 12.82 -9.33 -22.45
N LEU A 394 13.92 -10.07 -22.46
CA LEU A 394 15.20 -9.66 -21.87
C LEU A 394 15.92 -8.73 -22.85
N LEU A 395 16.17 -7.49 -22.44
CA LEU A 395 16.98 -6.55 -23.20
C LEU A 395 18.47 -6.96 -23.16
N GLY A 396 19.12 -6.94 -24.33
CA GLY A 396 20.55 -7.23 -24.48
C GLY A 396 21.47 -6.03 -24.20
N ALA A 397 22.79 -6.25 -24.31
CA ALA A 397 23.81 -5.22 -24.09
C ALA A 397 23.85 -4.12 -25.18
N GLY A 398 23.22 -4.37 -26.33
CA GLY A 398 22.89 -3.38 -27.37
C GLY A 398 21.40 -3.45 -27.69
N PRO A 399 20.88 -2.65 -28.65
CA PRO A 399 19.48 -2.71 -29.04
C PRO A 399 19.18 -4.10 -29.61
N SER A 400 18.66 -4.98 -28.76
CA SER A 400 18.31 -6.36 -29.03
C SER A 400 17.47 -6.86 -27.87
N PHE A 401 16.61 -7.83 -28.13
CA PHE A 401 15.93 -8.55 -27.07
C PHE A 401 15.77 -10.03 -27.42
N THR A 402 15.59 -10.86 -26.41
CA THR A 402 15.19 -12.26 -26.55
C THR A 402 14.03 -12.55 -25.60
N THR A 403 13.15 -13.48 -25.99
CA THR A 403 12.11 -13.96 -25.07
C THR A 403 12.75 -14.80 -23.98
N ALA A 404 12.70 -14.31 -22.73
CA ALA A 404 13.23 -15.02 -21.57
C ALA A 404 12.28 -16.14 -21.13
N TRP A 405 10.98 -15.84 -21.10
CA TRP A 405 9.94 -16.81 -20.79
C TRP A 405 8.58 -16.31 -21.30
N SER A 406 7.60 -17.21 -21.37
CA SER A 406 6.19 -16.91 -21.61
C SER A 406 5.36 -17.39 -20.42
N SER A 407 4.35 -16.63 -20.02
CA SER A 407 3.43 -17.06 -18.97
C SER A 407 2.57 -18.25 -19.43
N PRO A 408 1.86 -18.94 -18.51
CA PRO A 408 0.70 -19.75 -18.86
C PRO A 408 -0.33 -18.92 -19.65
N THR A 409 -1.19 -19.60 -20.41
CA THR A 409 -2.15 -18.93 -21.31
C THR A 409 -3.28 -18.23 -20.58
N PHE A 410 -3.48 -16.96 -20.91
CA PHE A 410 -4.65 -16.12 -20.58
C PHE A 410 -4.66 -14.91 -21.52
N HIS A 411 -5.71 -14.07 -21.48
CA HIS A 411 -5.82 -12.88 -22.32
C HIS A 411 -5.51 -11.60 -21.51
N PRO A 412 -4.23 -11.20 -21.39
CA PRO A 412 -3.81 -10.07 -20.58
C PRO A 412 -4.23 -8.71 -21.17
N GLY A 413 -4.68 -7.81 -20.31
CA GLY A 413 -4.59 -6.36 -20.53
C GLY A 413 -3.20 -5.82 -20.21
N ALA A 414 -3.06 -4.50 -20.18
CA ALA A 414 -1.78 -3.82 -19.94
C ALA A 414 -1.18 -4.25 -18.57
N PRO A 415 0.04 -4.80 -18.54
CA PRO A 415 0.64 -5.26 -17.30
C PRO A 415 1.24 -4.10 -16.51
N ILE A 416 1.41 -4.30 -15.21
CA ILE A 416 2.24 -3.46 -14.33
C ILE A 416 3.14 -4.35 -13.47
N VAL A 417 4.19 -3.78 -12.89
CA VAL A 417 5.09 -4.44 -11.94
C VAL A 417 4.99 -3.72 -10.60
N SER A 418 4.67 -4.44 -9.53
CA SER A 418 4.68 -3.88 -8.18
C SER A 418 4.76 -4.99 -7.13
N GLY A 419 5.55 -4.75 -6.08
CA GLY A 419 5.70 -5.68 -4.96
C GLY A 419 6.24 -7.04 -5.38
N GLY A 420 7.21 -7.05 -6.31
CA GLY A 420 7.86 -8.27 -6.80
C GLY A 420 6.94 -9.20 -7.61
N VAL A 421 5.89 -8.66 -8.23
CA VAL A 421 4.89 -9.39 -9.01
C VAL A 421 4.55 -8.59 -10.27
N ILE A 422 4.33 -9.30 -11.38
CA ILE A 422 3.74 -8.72 -12.60
C ILE A 422 2.22 -8.90 -12.50
N TRP A 423 1.48 -7.81 -12.52
CA TRP A 423 0.03 -7.82 -12.43
C TRP A 423 -0.58 -7.51 -13.79
N ALA A 424 -1.58 -8.29 -14.18
CA ALA A 424 -2.38 -8.04 -15.37
C ALA A 424 -3.83 -8.47 -15.12
N VAL A 425 -4.76 -7.83 -15.81
CA VAL A 425 -6.15 -8.29 -15.85
C VAL A 425 -6.31 -9.27 -17.01
N ASP A 426 -6.89 -10.43 -16.73
CA ASP A 426 -7.43 -11.31 -17.76
C ASP A 426 -8.77 -10.72 -18.23
N THR A 427 -8.75 -10.05 -19.37
CA THR A 427 -9.88 -9.23 -19.86
C THR A 427 -11.05 -10.09 -20.34
N ASN A 428 -10.80 -11.35 -20.71
CA ASN A 428 -11.86 -12.29 -21.08
C ASN A 428 -12.65 -12.81 -19.87
N THR A 429 -11.96 -13.03 -18.75
CA THR A 429 -12.58 -13.68 -17.58
C THR A 429 -12.89 -12.71 -16.44
N GLY A 430 -12.40 -11.47 -16.48
CA GLY A 430 -12.51 -10.55 -15.35
C GLY A 430 -11.75 -11.09 -14.14
N THR A 431 -10.50 -11.51 -14.35
CA THR A 431 -9.63 -12.05 -13.29
C THR A 431 -8.35 -11.24 -13.18
N LEU A 432 -7.99 -10.81 -11.97
CA LEU A 432 -6.66 -10.30 -11.67
C LEU A 432 -5.66 -11.45 -11.61
N ARG A 433 -4.60 -11.39 -12.40
CA ARG A 433 -3.47 -12.33 -12.39
C ARG A 433 -2.24 -11.64 -11.83
N GLY A 434 -1.55 -12.31 -10.91
CA GLY A 434 -0.20 -11.96 -10.49
C GLY A 434 0.77 -13.05 -10.92
N LEU A 435 1.84 -12.69 -11.63
CA LEU A 435 2.84 -13.60 -12.17
C LEU A 435 4.18 -13.42 -11.44
N ASP A 436 4.90 -14.52 -11.26
CA ASP A 436 6.28 -14.49 -10.75
C ASP A 436 7.23 -13.92 -11.83
N PRO A 437 7.92 -12.79 -11.59
CA PRO A 437 8.84 -12.21 -12.57
C PRO A 437 9.99 -13.13 -13.00
N ALA A 438 10.35 -14.14 -12.19
CA ALA A 438 11.46 -15.03 -12.48
C ALA A 438 11.14 -16.05 -13.60
N ASN A 439 9.87 -16.44 -13.74
CA ASN A 439 9.49 -17.57 -14.61
C ASN A 439 8.10 -17.43 -15.28
N GLY A 440 7.35 -16.38 -14.97
CA GLY A 440 6.03 -16.11 -15.54
C GLY A 440 4.89 -16.97 -15.02
N THR A 441 5.12 -17.85 -14.04
CA THR A 441 4.07 -18.70 -13.50
C THR A 441 3.05 -17.89 -12.68
N PHE A 442 1.79 -18.31 -12.67
CA PHE A 442 0.78 -17.67 -11.85
C PHE A 442 1.10 -17.84 -10.37
N LYS A 443 1.33 -16.71 -9.69
CA LYS A 443 1.53 -16.61 -8.25
C LYS A 443 0.23 -16.30 -7.52
N PHE A 444 -0.58 -15.42 -8.12
CA PHE A 444 -1.80 -14.91 -7.51
C PHE A 444 -2.95 -14.85 -8.50
N THR A 445 -4.16 -15.07 -7.99
CA THR A 445 -5.40 -14.95 -8.76
C THR A 445 -6.49 -14.37 -7.89
N ALA A 446 -7.28 -13.45 -8.42
CA ALA A 446 -8.47 -12.94 -7.74
C ALA A 446 -9.55 -12.54 -8.75
N THR A 447 -10.81 -12.82 -8.43
CA THR A 447 -11.93 -12.37 -9.25
C THR A 447 -12.13 -10.87 -9.09
N ILE A 448 -12.33 -10.17 -10.21
CA ILE A 448 -12.70 -8.77 -10.21
C ILE A 448 -14.16 -8.66 -10.69
N GLY A 449 -14.40 -8.02 -11.82
CA GLY A 449 -15.65 -8.07 -12.55
C GLY A 449 -15.40 -7.75 -14.02
N SER A 450 -16.42 -7.28 -14.72
CA SER A 450 -16.37 -7.08 -16.16
C SER A 450 -15.58 -5.81 -16.50
N GLN A 451 -14.70 -5.91 -17.48
CA GLN A 451 -13.79 -4.85 -17.86
C GLN A 451 -14.33 -4.04 -19.03
N THR A 452 -14.17 -2.72 -18.96
CA THR A 452 -14.14 -1.85 -20.12
C THR A 452 -12.89 -2.13 -20.95
N HIS A 453 -12.88 -1.64 -22.18
CA HIS A 453 -11.76 -1.81 -23.08
C HIS A 453 -10.49 -1.13 -22.51
N PHE A 454 -9.31 -1.76 -22.67
CA PHE A 454 -8.00 -1.22 -22.27
C PHE A 454 -7.75 -0.99 -20.77
N SER A 455 -8.48 -1.70 -19.90
CA SER A 455 -8.30 -1.61 -18.45
C SER A 455 -6.84 -1.80 -18.03
N THR A 456 -6.31 -0.81 -17.31
CA THR A 456 -4.93 -0.74 -16.85
C THR A 456 -4.93 -0.55 -15.33
N LEU A 457 -4.12 -1.33 -14.62
CA LEU A 457 -4.05 -1.29 -13.16
C LEU A 457 -3.19 -0.12 -12.67
N ALA A 458 -3.35 0.21 -11.39
CA ALA A 458 -2.41 1.02 -10.66
C ALA A 458 -1.98 0.35 -9.37
N ALA A 459 -0.86 0.78 -8.83
CA ALA A 459 -0.35 0.32 -7.55
C ALA A 459 0.00 1.49 -6.65
N GLY A 460 -0.06 1.26 -5.34
CA GLY A 460 0.32 2.24 -4.34
C GLY A 460 -0.15 1.79 -2.96
N GLN A 461 0.44 2.32 -1.89
CA GLN A 461 0.06 1.97 -0.52
C GLN A 461 0.01 0.46 -0.21
N GLY A 462 0.91 -0.32 -0.83
CA GLY A 462 0.96 -1.79 -0.68
C GLY A 462 -0.27 -2.51 -1.26
N ARG A 463 -0.94 -1.91 -2.24
CA ARG A 463 -2.14 -2.43 -2.88
C ARG A 463 -2.08 -2.28 -4.40
N ILE A 464 -2.88 -3.11 -5.06
CA ILE A 464 -3.21 -3.04 -6.49
C ILE A 464 -4.65 -2.57 -6.61
N TYR A 465 -4.87 -1.53 -7.40
CA TYR A 465 -6.17 -0.96 -7.69
C TYR A 465 -6.55 -1.28 -9.14
N VAL A 466 -7.78 -1.77 -9.30
CA VAL A 466 -8.31 -2.19 -10.59
C VAL A 466 -9.74 -1.73 -10.73
N ALA A 467 -10.09 -1.21 -11.91
CA ALA A 467 -11.45 -0.88 -12.23
C ALA A 467 -12.25 -2.16 -12.51
N ASP A 468 -13.43 -2.28 -11.92
CA ASP A 468 -14.53 -3.11 -12.43
C ASP A 468 -15.30 -2.24 -13.42
N GLY A 469 -14.66 -2.03 -14.59
CA GLY A 469 -14.95 -0.90 -15.46
C GLY A 469 -16.41 -0.80 -15.88
N ASN A 470 -17.05 -1.92 -16.24
CA ASN A 470 -18.45 -1.94 -16.66
C ASN A 470 -19.43 -1.76 -15.50
N ALA A 471 -19.03 -2.12 -14.27
CA ALA A 471 -19.83 -1.91 -13.07
C ALA A 471 -19.66 -0.50 -12.48
N GLY A 472 -18.72 0.30 -12.99
CA GLY A 472 -18.39 1.61 -12.43
C GLY A 472 -17.89 1.52 -11.00
N GLN A 473 -17.06 0.53 -10.68
CA GLN A 473 -16.48 0.36 -9.34
C GLN A 473 -14.97 0.23 -9.40
N VAL A 474 -14.29 0.48 -8.28
CA VAL A 474 -12.87 0.17 -8.09
C VAL A 474 -12.71 -0.88 -7.02
N ARG A 475 -11.79 -1.81 -7.24
CA ARG A 475 -11.43 -2.87 -6.30
C ARG A 475 -9.98 -2.68 -5.89
N ALA A 476 -9.71 -2.83 -4.61
CA ALA A 476 -8.35 -2.87 -4.10
C ALA A 476 -7.99 -4.26 -3.61
N PHE A 477 -6.81 -4.71 -4.01
CA PHE A 477 -6.20 -5.96 -3.57
C PHE A 477 -4.91 -5.63 -2.85
N GLY A 478 -4.65 -6.31 -1.75
CA GLY A 478 -3.46 -6.09 -0.95
C GLY A 478 -3.01 -7.37 -0.28
N GLN A 479 -1.89 -7.30 0.44
CA GLN A 479 -1.46 -8.37 1.33
C GLN A 479 -2.66 -8.84 2.16
N GLY A 480 -2.96 -10.13 2.16
CA GLY A 480 -4.14 -10.61 2.86
C GLY A 480 -4.03 -10.39 4.37
N ALA A 481 -5.16 -10.42 5.07
CA ALA A 481 -5.20 -10.43 6.54
C ALA A 481 -5.33 -11.87 7.09
N GLY A 482 -4.54 -12.20 8.11
CA GLY A 482 -4.62 -13.50 8.79
C GLY A 482 -5.77 -13.54 9.80
N GLN A 483 -6.45 -14.68 9.91
CA GLN A 483 -7.45 -14.95 10.96
C GLN A 483 -6.75 -15.41 12.23
N TYR A 484 -7.23 -14.92 13.38
CA TYR A 484 -6.75 -15.37 14.68
C TYR A 484 -7.41 -16.69 15.08
N HIS A 485 -6.60 -17.66 15.43
CA HIS A 485 -6.97 -18.97 15.94
C HIS A 485 -6.58 -19.05 17.42
N PRO A 486 -7.54 -18.87 18.34
CA PRO A 486 -7.24 -18.93 19.77
C PRO A 486 -6.89 -20.36 20.19
N LEU A 487 -5.98 -20.48 21.14
CA LEU A 487 -5.58 -21.75 21.74
C LEU A 487 -5.89 -21.73 23.24
N THR A 488 -6.07 -22.91 23.83
CA THR A 488 -5.91 -23.05 25.28
C THR A 488 -4.46 -22.68 25.62
N PRO A 489 -4.20 -21.71 26.52
CA PRO A 489 -2.84 -21.27 26.79
C PRO A 489 -1.91 -22.42 27.14
N SER A 490 -0.74 -22.49 26.51
CA SER A 490 0.20 -23.61 26.67
C SER A 490 1.63 -23.14 26.72
N ARG A 491 2.43 -23.71 27.64
CA ARG A 491 3.85 -23.40 27.73
C ARG A 491 4.62 -24.09 26.62
N ILE A 492 5.21 -23.30 25.73
CA ILE A 492 6.01 -23.82 24.60
C ILE A 492 7.51 -23.67 24.83
N TYR A 493 7.93 -22.82 25.76
CA TYR A 493 9.34 -22.64 26.09
C TYR A 493 9.53 -22.22 27.55
N ASP A 494 10.51 -22.83 28.23
CA ASP A 494 10.93 -22.44 29.58
C ASP A 494 12.43 -22.64 29.75
N SER A 495 13.17 -21.53 29.69
CA SER A 495 14.63 -21.54 29.84
C SER A 495 15.13 -22.08 31.18
N ARG A 496 14.28 -22.16 32.22
CA ARG A 496 14.62 -22.72 33.53
C ARG A 496 14.77 -24.24 33.47
N ASN A 497 14.04 -24.87 32.56
CA ASN A 497 14.02 -26.32 32.40
C ASN A 497 14.96 -26.76 31.26
N ALA A 498 15.09 -25.95 30.21
CA ALA A 498 15.94 -26.25 29.07
C ALA A 498 16.48 -24.97 28.39
N GLY A 499 17.79 -24.93 28.09
CA GLY A 499 18.43 -23.82 27.36
C GLY A 499 19.09 -22.74 28.22
N GLY A 500 18.86 -22.74 29.54
CA GLY A 500 19.57 -21.88 30.51
C GLY A 500 19.22 -20.39 30.42
N ALA A 501 19.61 -19.62 31.44
CA ALA A 501 19.33 -18.19 31.51
C ALA A 501 19.92 -17.43 30.31
N LEU A 502 19.19 -16.44 29.82
CA LEU A 502 19.60 -15.56 28.73
C LEU A 502 20.48 -14.44 29.30
N GLY A 503 21.75 -14.41 28.92
CA GLY A 503 22.76 -13.46 29.42
C GLY A 503 22.68 -12.06 28.78
N PRO A 504 23.63 -11.17 29.12
CA PRO A 504 23.66 -9.80 28.60
C PRO A 504 24.03 -9.80 27.11
N GLY A 505 23.36 -8.96 26.32
CA GLY A 505 23.55 -8.86 24.89
C GLY A 505 23.10 -10.09 24.08
N ALA A 506 22.57 -11.13 24.73
CA ALA A 506 22.30 -12.41 24.10
C ALA A 506 21.01 -12.38 23.28
N VAL A 507 21.05 -13.02 22.11
CA VAL A 507 19.89 -13.33 21.27
C VAL A 507 19.69 -14.84 21.27
N ARG A 508 18.44 -15.29 21.35
CA ARG A 508 18.08 -16.70 21.21
C ARG A 508 16.89 -16.86 20.28
N ASN A 509 17.00 -17.76 19.31
CA ASN A 509 15.87 -18.15 18.48
C ASN A 509 15.14 -19.32 19.16
N ILE A 510 13.82 -19.18 19.27
CA ILE A 510 12.92 -20.13 19.93
C ILE A 510 11.95 -20.65 18.86
N PRO A 511 11.92 -21.97 18.59
CA PRO A 511 10.88 -22.58 17.76
C PRO A 511 9.49 -22.35 18.35
N VAL A 512 8.53 -22.00 17.49
CA VAL A 512 7.13 -21.80 17.91
C VAL A 512 6.13 -22.62 17.09
N LEU A 513 6.46 -22.98 15.85
CA LEU A 513 5.60 -23.82 15.02
C LEU A 513 5.58 -25.28 15.51
N GLY A 514 4.42 -25.92 15.41
CA GLY A 514 4.22 -27.32 15.84
C GLY A 514 4.17 -27.52 17.35
N LEU A 515 4.22 -26.45 18.15
CA LEU A 515 4.23 -26.51 19.62
C LEU A 515 2.96 -25.91 20.21
N GLY A 516 2.48 -26.46 21.34
CA GLY A 516 1.39 -25.85 22.12
C GLY A 516 0.06 -25.67 21.38
N GLY A 517 -0.16 -26.38 20.27
CA GLY A 517 -1.35 -26.24 19.42
C GLY A 517 -1.17 -25.32 18.20
N VAL A 518 0.00 -24.68 18.05
CA VAL A 518 0.36 -23.91 16.85
C VAL A 518 0.64 -24.90 15.70
N PRO A 519 0.04 -24.74 14.51
CA PRO A 519 0.33 -25.57 13.35
C PRO A 519 1.81 -25.54 12.94
N SER A 520 2.27 -26.60 12.27
CA SER A 520 3.64 -26.67 11.73
C SER A 520 3.83 -25.86 10.44
N THR A 521 2.75 -25.47 9.77
CA THR A 521 2.75 -24.68 8.52
C THR A 521 1.57 -23.71 8.48
N GLY A 522 1.59 -22.73 7.58
CA GLY A 522 0.46 -21.82 7.35
C GLY A 522 0.22 -20.80 8.47
N VAL A 523 1.21 -20.52 9.31
CA VAL A 523 1.15 -19.56 10.42
C VAL A 523 1.93 -18.29 10.05
N GLY A 524 1.28 -17.12 10.13
CA GLY A 524 1.88 -15.82 9.87
C GLY A 524 2.43 -15.13 11.13
N ALA A 525 1.76 -15.31 12.28
CA ALA A 525 2.18 -14.75 13.56
C ALA A 525 1.70 -15.61 14.74
N VAL A 526 2.29 -15.43 15.91
CA VAL A 526 1.84 -16.03 17.18
C VAL A 526 1.57 -14.96 18.22
N VAL A 527 0.57 -15.21 19.06
CA VAL A 527 0.26 -14.43 20.26
C VAL A 527 0.80 -15.21 21.46
N ILE A 528 1.85 -14.70 22.08
CA ILE A 528 2.60 -15.34 23.16
C ILE A 528 2.66 -14.43 24.39
N ASN A 529 2.33 -14.94 25.56
CA ASN A 529 2.68 -14.28 26.81
C ASN A 529 4.16 -14.55 27.12
N VAL A 530 4.95 -13.50 27.16
CA VAL A 530 6.39 -13.57 27.41
C VAL A 530 6.64 -13.21 28.86
N THR A 531 7.31 -14.09 29.60
CA THR A 531 7.64 -13.87 31.01
C THR A 531 9.15 -13.92 31.22
N VAL A 532 9.66 -12.92 31.94
CA VAL A 532 11.02 -12.91 32.50
C VAL A 532 10.98 -13.31 33.97
N ALA A 533 11.96 -14.10 34.42
CA ALA A 533 12.11 -14.52 35.81
C ALA A 533 13.59 -14.61 36.20
N ASN A 534 13.90 -14.70 37.50
CA ASN A 534 15.27 -14.79 38.01
C ASN A 534 16.19 -13.68 37.47
N THR A 535 15.65 -12.46 37.37
CA THR A 535 16.33 -11.32 36.76
C THR A 535 17.46 -10.81 37.67
N THR A 536 18.70 -10.72 37.16
CA THR A 536 19.87 -10.33 37.97
C THR A 536 20.29 -8.86 37.84
N GLY A 537 19.75 -8.16 36.85
CA GLY A 537 20.03 -6.76 36.55
C GLY A 537 18.79 -6.03 36.03
N SER A 538 18.74 -4.70 36.15
CA SER A 538 17.75 -3.89 35.42
C SER A 538 18.01 -4.05 33.93
N SER A 539 16.99 -4.45 33.17
CA SER A 539 17.14 -4.77 31.75
C SER A 539 15.80 -4.69 31.02
N TYR A 540 15.86 -4.96 29.72
CA TYR A 540 14.71 -5.08 28.83
C TYR A 540 14.86 -6.26 27.89
N LEU A 541 13.72 -6.72 27.37
CA LEU A 541 13.63 -7.82 26.42
C LEU A 541 12.95 -7.36 25.12
N THR A 542 13.52 -7.72 23.98
CA THR A 542 12.93 -7.49 22.64
C THR A 542 12.63 -8.83 22.00
N VAL A 543 11.42 -8.99 21.47
CA VAL A 543 10.91 -10.17 20.78
C VAL A 543 10.58 -9.78 19.34
N TYR A 544 11.07 -10.56 18.37
CA TYR A 544 10.97 -10.22 16.96
C TYR A 544 11.10 -11.48 16.08
N PRO A 545 10.73 -11.42 14.80
CA PRO A 545 10.85 -12.57 13.90
C PRO A 545 12.32 -12.99 13.75
N ALA A 546 12.64 -14.27 13.94
CA ALA A 546 14.00 -14.77 13.75
C ALA A 546 14.48 -14.56 12.30
N GLY A 547 15.76 -14.23 12.13
CA GLY A 547 16.36 -13.94 10.81
C GLY A 547 16.16 -12.50 10.31
N PHE A 548 15.42 -11.66 11.04
CA PHE A 548 15.24 -10.24 10.72
C PHE A 548 16.09 -9.34 11.64
N LEU A 549 16.29 -8.08 11.23
CA LEU A 549 16.99 -7.09 12.04
C LEU A 549 16.20 -6.80 13.33
N ARG A 550 16.91 -6.83 14.47
CA ARG A 550 16.31 -6.57 15.78
C ARG A 550 15.80 -5.12 15.87
N PRO A 551 14.52 -4.89 16.19
CA PRO A 551 13.99 -3.56 16.46
C PRO A 551 14.63 -2.92 17.70
N ILE A 552 14.63 -1.58 17.77
CA ILE A 552 15.10 -0.85 18.97
C ILE A 552 14.05 -0.80 20.10
N ALA A 553 12.83 -1.29 19.86
CA ALA A 553 11.75 -1.32 20.84
C ALA A 553 11.91 -2.47 21.85
N SER A 554 11.52 -2.23 23.11
CA SER A 554 11.40 -3.26 24.16
C SER A 554 9.97 -3.78 24.28
N ASN A 555 9.79 -5.08 24.49
CA ASN A 555 8.50 -5.68 24.88
C ASN A 555 8.30 -5.71 26.40
N LEU A 556 9.39 -5.82 27.17
CA LEU A 556 9.37 -5.93 28.63
C LEU A 556 10.53 -5.15 29.23
N ASN A 557 10.29 -4.51 30.38
CA ASN A 557 11.31 -3.82 31.17
C ASN A 557 11.19 -4.26 32.63
N TRP A 558 12.32 -4.42 33.33
CA TRP A 558 12.32 -4.85 34.73
C TRP A 558 13.51 -4.33 35.52
N THR A 559 13.39 -4.40 36.85
CA THR A 559 14.48 -4.25 37.82
C THR A 559 14.91 -5.63 38.36
N PRO A 560 16.08 -5.77 39.02
CA PRO A 560 16.54 -7.06 39.54
C PRO A 560 15.54 -7.71 40.49
N GLY A 561 15.47 -9.04 40.47
CA GLY A 561 14.64 -9.85 41.35
C GLY A 561 13.14 -9.82 41.02
N ARG A 562 12.74 -9.28 39.87
CA ARG A 562 11.34 -9.21 39.45
C ARG A 562 11.03 -10.27 38.41
N THR A 563 9.86 -10.88 38.55
CA THR A 563 9.20 -11.66 37.51
C THR A 563 8.16 -10.77 36.84
N VAL A 564 8.27 -10.57 35.52
CA VAL A 564 7.41 -9.66 34.76
C VAL A 564 6.92 -10.38 33.50
N ALA A 565 5.64 -10.23 33.18
CA ALA A 565 5.02 -10.81 31.98
C ALA A 565 4.39 -9.72 31.12
N ASN A 566 4.36 -9.94 29.80
CA ASN A 566 3.65 -9.10 28.84
C ASN A 566 3.19 -9.97 27.66
N LEU A 567 1.99 -9.70 27.17
CA LEU A 567 1.48 -10.32 25.95
C LEU A 567 2.19 -9.71 24.74
N VAL A 568 2.76 -10.58 23.91
CA VAL A 568 3.50 -10.21 22.71
C VAL A 568 2.88 -10.91 21.53
N GLU A 569 2.52 -10.15 20.52
CA GLU A 569 2.28 -10.70 19.20
C GLU A 569 3.52 -10.50 18.33
N VAL A 570 3.93 -11.55 17.61
CA VAL A 570 5.14 -11.52 16.81
C VAL A 570 4.99 -12.38 15.56
N ALA A 571 5.42 -11.84 14.41
CA ALA A 571 5.45 -12.58 13.16
C ALA A 571 6.45 -13.75 13.22
N ILE A 572 6.17 -14.78 12.44
CA ILE A 572 7.04 -15.96 12.36
C ILE A 572 8.27 -15.65 11.49
N GLY A 573 9.46 -15.83 12.06
CA GLY A 573 10.72 -15.67 11.34
C GLY A 573 11.15 -16.93 10.61
N THR A 574 12.40 -16.91 10.11
CA THR A 574 13.01 -18.06 9.42
C THR A 574 12.92 -19.32 10.26
N ASN A 575 12.65 -20.46 9.61
CA ASN A 575 12.52 -21.79 10.24
C ASN A 575 11.39 -21.91 11.27
N GLY A 576 10.37 -21.04 11.24
CA GLY A 576 9.25 -21.13 12.18
C GLY A 576 9.59 -20.65 13.59
N GLN A 577 10.53 -19.70 13.71
CA GLN A 577 11.12 -19.28 14.98
C GLN A 577 10.86 -17.81 15.29
N VAL A 578 10.91 -17.48 16.58
CA VAL A 578 10.91 -16.12 17.12
C VAL A 578 12.24 -15.88 17.83
N ALA A 579 12.85 -14.73 17.61
CA ALA A 579 14.06 -14.30 18.31
C ALA A 579 13.71 -13.51 19.57
N VAL A 580 14.46 -13.76 20.65
CA VAL A 580 14.40 -13.00 21.89
C VAL A 580 15.78 -12.45 22.25
N TYR A 581 15.83 -11.16 22.57
CA TYR A 581 17.04 -10.45 22.99
C TYR A 581 16.92 -9.96 24.42
N ASN A 582 17.99 -10.12 25.21
CA ASN A 582 18.15 -9.48 26.52
C ASN A 582 19.32 -8.49 26.52
N ALA A 583 19.10 -7.28 27.04
CA ALA A 583 20.10 -6.22 27.00
C ALA A 583 21.21 -6.37 28.04
N VAL A 584 20.85 -6.48 29.32
CA VAL A 584 21.76 -6.42 30.47
C VAL A 584 21.39 -7.51 31.48
N GLY A 585 22.36 -7.91 32.33
CA GLY A 585 22.15 -8.95 33.34
C GLY A 585 21.77 -10.30 32.72
N SER A 586 21.25 -11.19 33.54
CA SER A 586 20.72 -12.48 33.13
C SER A 586 19.27 -12.63 33.55
N THR A 587 18.50 -13.34 32.74
CA THR A 587 17.09 -13.65 33.02
C THR A 587 16.71 -15.02 32.47
N ALA A 588 15.81 -15.72 33.15
CA ALA A 588 15.03 -16.76 32.51
C ALA A 588 13.97 -16.11 31.60
N VAL A 589 13.73 -16.71 30.45
CA VAL A 589 12.64 -16.41 29.51
C VAL A 589 11.70 -17.61 29.42
N ILE A 590 10.40 -17.34 29.46
CA ILE A 590 9.31 -18.32 29.39
C ILE A 590 8.29 -17.83 28.36
N PHE A 591 7.90 -18.68 27.41
CA PHE A 591 6.84 -18.37 26.44
C PHE A 591 5.65 -19.30 26.66
N ASP A 592 4.49 -18.68 26.89
CA ASP A 592 3.19 -19.33 26.94
C ASP A 592 2.38 -18.86 25.73
N VAL A 593 2.03 -19.76 24.79
CA VAL A 593 1.25 -19.40 23.60
C VAL A 593 -0.23 -19.32 23.93
N ALA A 594 -0.90 -18.27 23.46
CA ALA A 594 -2.34 -18.04 23.65
C ALA A 594 -3.14 -18.19 22.34
N GLY A 595 -2.47 -18.11 21.19
CA GLY A 595 -3.07 -18.33 19.89
C GLY A 595 -2.10 -18.08 18.75
N TRP A 596 -2.57 -18.30 17.52
CA TRP A 596 -1.79 -18.09 16.31
C TRP A 596 -2.64 -17.41 15.25
N ILE A 597 -1.99 -16.78 14.29
CA ILE A 597 -2.64 -16.10 13.16
C ILE A 597 -2.22 -16.84 11.90
N ASN A 598 -3.17 -17.31 11.10
CA ASN A 598 -2.82 -18.01 9.85
C ASN A 598 -2.21 -17.05 8.84
N GLN A 599 -1.39 -17.60 7.95
CA GLN A 599 -1.04 -16.89 6.72
C GLN A 599 -2.35 -16.59 5.98
N PRO A 600 -2.54 -15.35 5.50
CA PRO A 600 -3.81 -14.94 4.91
C PRO A 600 -4.23 -15.81 3.71
N THR A 601 -5.41 -16.42 3.77
CA THR A 601 -5.89 -17.31 2.69
C THR A 601 -7.32 -17.04 2.18
N GLY A 602 -7.98 -15.91 2.51
CA GLY A 602 -9.34 -15.68 1.98
C GLY A 602 -10.09 -14.39 2.34
N THR A 603 -11.23 -14.22 1.66
CA THR A 603 -12.14 -13.06 1.63
C THR A 603 -12.63 -12.61 3.02
N PRO A 604 -12.84 -11.29 3.25
CA PRO A 604 -13.35 -10.71 4.51
C PRO A 604 -14.66 -11.31 5.05
N SER A 605 -14.78 -11.36 6.39
CA SER A 605 -15.99 -11.63 7.19
C SER A 605 -16.19 -10.39 8.07
N VAL A 606 -17.43 -10.14 8.51
CA VAL A 606 -17.94 -8.92 9.19
C VAL A 606 -17.35 -8.59 10.58
N ASP A 607 -16.24 -9.20 10.98
CA ASP A 607 -15.54 -8.92 12.25
C ASP A 607 -14.19 -8.25 11.97
N GLY A 608 -13.80 -7.30 12.84
CA GLY A 608 -12.54 -6.54 12.73
C GLY A 608 -11.32 -7.44 12.60
N ARG A 609 -10.76 -7.51 11.38
CA ARG A 609 -9.55 -8.27 11.04
C ARG A 609 -8.32 -7.50 11.49
N TYR A 610 -7.40 -8.19 12.15
CA TYR A 610 -6.17 -7.59 12.65
C TYR A 610 -5.15 -7.37 11.51
N ASN A 611 -4.52 -6.19 11.51
CA ASN A 611 -3.48 -5.81 10.56
C ASN A 611 -2.13 -5.74 11.30
N PRO A 612 -1.18 -6.68 11.05
CA PRO A 612 0.12 -6.63 11.68
C PRO A 612 0.92 -5.43 11.17
N LEU A 613 1.49 -4.66 12.09
CA LEU A 613 2.33 -3.51 11.78
C LEU A 613 3.74 -3.72 12.33
N VAL A 614 4.75 -3.12 11.69
CA VAL A 614 6.05 -2.93 12.34
C VAL A 614 5.84 -1.96 13.50
N PRO A 615 6.18 -2.33 14.76
CA PRO A 615 5.92 -1.46 15.91
C PRO A 615 6.55 -0.07 15.76
N ALA A 616 5.74 0.97 15.90
CA ALA A 616 6.16 2.36 15.82
C ALA A 616 5.75 3.13 17.08
N ARG A 617 6.59 4.06 17.53
CA ARG A 617 6.31 4.92 18.69
C ARG A 617 5.47 6.12 18.25
N ILE A 618 4.19 6.15 18.65
CA ILE A 618 3.23 7.22 18.29
C ILE A 618 3.04 8.28 19.39
N LEU A 619 3.62 8.06 20.58
CA LEU A 619 3.64 8.99 21.70
C LEU A 619 4.93 8.82 22.51
N ASP A 620 5.58 9.94 22.87
CA ASP A 620 6.62 9.99 23.90
C ASP A 620 6.66 11.38 24.56
N THR A 621 6.20 11.42 25.81
CA THR A 621 6.01 12.68 26.53
C THR A 621 7.32 13.34 26.97
N ARG A 622 8.46 12.65 26.83
CA ARG A 622 9.79 13.17 27.17
C ARG A 622 10.39 14.03 26.06
N ASN A 623 10.01 13.78 24.81
CA ASN A 623 10.58 14.43 23.63
C ASN A 623 9.52 15.05 22.69
N GLY A 624 8.23 14.90 22.99
CA GLY A 624 7.14 15.57 22.29
C GLY A 624 6.54 14.81 21.11
N ILE A 625 6.97 13.57 20.84
CA ILE A 625 6.33 12.71 19.85
C ILE A 625 4.86 12.52 20.24
N GLY A 626 3.94 12.70 19.29
CA GLY A 626 2.49 12.61 19.53
C GLY A 626 1.84 13.90 20.04
N GLY A 627 2.56 15.03 20.03
CA GLY A 627 2.00 16.37 20.27
C GLY A 627 1.93 16.80 21.73
N PHE A 628 2.55 16.06 22.66
CA PHE A 628 2.58 16.38 24.08
C PHE A 628 3.99 16.16 24.67
N SER A 629 4.55 17.18 25.33
CA SER A 629 5.93 17.17 25.86
C SER A 629 6.00 17.65 27.31
N ALA A 630 5.45 16.84 28.23
CA ALA A 630 5.55 17.05 29.69
C ALA A 630 5.26 15.74 30.45
N PRO A 631 5.70 15.59 31.71
CA PRO A 631 5.20 14.52 32.58
C PRO A 631 3.68 14.60 32.77
N LEU A 632 3.00 13.46 32.77
CA LEU A 632 1.55 13.40 32.97
C LEU A 632 1.23 13.53 34.46
N GLY A 633 0.49 14.58 34.84
CA GLY A 633 0.11 14.85 36.24
C GLY A 633 -1.08 14.01 36.74
N PRO A 634 -1.31 13.96 38.07
CA PRO A 634 -2.46 13.26 38.64
C PRO A 634 -3.79 13.78 38.07
N GLY A 635 -4.63 12.86 37.58
CA GLY A 635 -5.94 13.20 37.02
C GLY A 635 -5.91 13.89 35.66
N GLN A 636 -4.73 14.16 35.10
CA GLN A 636 -4.58 14.76 33.78
C GLN A 636 -4.91 13.74 32.68
N THR A 637 -5.65 14.20 31.66
CA THR A 637 -5.92 13.45 30.43
C THR A 637 -5.22 14.14 29.26
N ILE A 638 -4.62 13.36 28.37
CA ILE A 638 -4.12 13.81 27.07
C ILE A 638 -4.80 13.01 25.96
N THR A 639 -4.95 13.64 24.80
CA THR A 639 -5.46 12.99 23.60
C THR A 639 -4.29 12.62 22.70
N VAL A 640 -4.29 11.38 22.21
CA VAL A 640 -3.26 10.85 21.31
C VAL A 640 -3.95 10.52 20.00
N HIS A 641 -3.43 11.04 18.90
CA HIS A 641 -3.92 10.71 17.57
C HIS A 641 -3.35 9.35 17.15
N VAL A 642 -4.21 8.33 17.00
CA VAL A 642 -3.78 6.96 16.67
C VAL A 642 -3.97 6.65 15.19
N ALA A 643 -5.11 7.06 14.61
CA ALA A 643 -5.35 6.90 13.17
C ALA A 643 -4.32 7.70 12.36
N GLY A 644 -3.81 7.12 11.26
CA GLY A 644 -2.80 7.75 10.41
C GLY A 644 -1.40 7.85 11.04
N GLN A 645 -1.16 7.25 12.21
CA GLN A 645 0.13 7.27 12.91
C GLN A 645 0.71 5.86 13.03
N GLY A 646 2.03 5.71 12.96
CA GLY A 646 2.70 4.43 13.20
C GLY A 646 2.22 3.28 12.31
N LEU A 647 1.90 3.57 11.04
CA LEU A 647 1.34 2.66 10.04
C LEU A 647 -0.13 2.22 10.27
N VAL A 648 -0.81 2.78 11.28
CA VAL A 648 -2.26 2.63 11.44
C VAL A 648 -2.97 3.44 10.33
N PRO A 649 -3.95 2.87 9.60
CA PRO A 649 -4.72 3.59 8.60
C PRO A 649 -5.41 4.85 9.16
N GLY A 650 -5.58 5.89 8.32
CA GLY A 650 -6.26 7.13 8.70
C GLY A 650 -7.77 6.98 8.93
N THR A 651 -8.39 5.97 8.31
CA THR A 651 -9.81 5.60 8.45
C THR A 651 -9.95 4.06 8.46
N GLY A 652 -11.11 3.53 8.86
CA GLY A 652 -11.41 2.08 8.81
C GLY A 652 -10.77 1.21 9.92
N ALA A 653 -9.89 1.76 10.75
CA ALA A 653 -9.42 1.10 11.97
C ALA A 653 -10.44 1.29 13.10
N GLU A 654 -11.12 0.21 13.50
CA GLU A 654 -12.14 0.24 14.57
C GLU A 654 -11.52 0.11 15.99
N ALA A 655 -10.31 -0.43 16.08
CA ALA A 655 -9.53 -0.57 17.31
C ALA A 655 -8.02 -0.63 17.01
N ALA A 656 -7.19 -0.30 18.01
CA ALA A 656 -5.74 -0.44 17.94
C ALA A 656 -5.20 -1.16 19.19
N ILE A 657 -4.21 -2.03 18.99
CA ILE A 657 -3.46 -2.65 20.08
C ILE A 657 -2.21 -1.81 20.33
N LEU A 658 -2.06 -1.29 21.55
CA LEU A 658 -0.97 -0.38 21.91
C LEU A 658 -0.09 -0.99 23.00
N ASN A 659 1.22 -0.82 22.83
CA ASN A 659 2.19 -1.00 23.91
C ASN A 659 2.32 0.30 24.70
N LEU A 660 2.06 0.25 26.01
CA LEU A 660 2.08 1.40 26.91
C LEU A 660 3.19 1.25 27.94
N THR A 661 3.98 2.30 28.15
CA THR A 661 5.07 2.32 29.13
C THR A 661 4.98 3.59 29.98
N ALA A 662 5.00 3.43 31.30
CA ALA A 662 5.21 4.53 32.24
C ALA A 662 6.68 4.56 32.66
N THR A 663 7.31 5.73 32.56
CA THR A 663 8.73 5.97 32.90
C THR A 663 8.86 7.10 33.90
N ASP A 664 9.86 7.01 34.77
CA ASP A 664 10.18 8.01 35.80
C ASP A 664 8.98 8.44 36.68
N PRO A 665 8.09 7.53 37.12
CA PRO A 665 6.95 7.90 37.95
C PRO A 665 7.40 8.45 39.30
N THR A 666 6.88 9.62 39.69
CA THR A 666 7.20 10.30 40.96
C THR A 666 6.36 9.79 42.13
N ALA A 667 5.28 9.07 41.85
CA ALA A 667 4.36 8.47 42.82
C ALA A 667 3.80 7.15 42.26
N ALA A 668 3.27 6.30 43.14
CA ALA A 668 2.49 5.15 42.68
C ALA A 668 1.18 5.62 42.04
N GLY A 669 0.79 5.00 40.93
CA GLY A 669 -0.36 5.42 40.16
C GLY A 669 -0.65 4.51 38.98
N TYR A 670 -1.51 4.97 38.07
CA TYR A 670 -1.90 4.22 36.89
C TYR A 670 -2.29 5.11 35.72
N LEU A 671 -2.16 4.56 34.51
CA LEU A 671 -2.71 5.12 33.28
C LEU A 671 -3.98 4.38 32.89
N THR A 672 -4.97 5.13 32.40
CA THR A 672 -6.16 4.61 31.71
C THR A 672 -6.15 5.16 30.29
N VAL A 673 -6.28 4.28 29.30
CA VAL A 673 -6.38 4.60 27.88
C VAL A 673 -7.80 4.28 27.42
N TYR A 674 -8.42 5.22 26.73
CA TYR A 674 -9.81 5.13 26.32
C TYR A 674 -10.07 6.01 25.10
N PRO A 675 -11.10 5.68 24.28
CA PRO A 675 -11.46 6.50 23.13
C PRO A 675 -11.82 7.93 23.53
N THR A 676 -11.34 8.91 22.77
CA THR A 676 -11.71 10.32 22.97
C THR A 676 -13.22 10.50 22.83
N GLY A 677 -13.84 11.28 23.72
CA GLY A 677 -15.29 11.49 23.74
C GLY A 677 -16.10 10.39 24.43
N ALA A 678 -15.49 9.26 24.78
CA ALA A 678 -16.10 8.23 25.61
C ALA A 678 -15.93 8.55 27.12
N PRO A 679 -16.85 8.11 27.98
CA PRO A 679 -16.68 8.22 29.43
C PRO A 679 -15.42 7.46 29.87
N ARG A 680 -14.56 8.10 30.67
CA ARG A 680 -13.34 7.48 31.20
C ARG A 680 -13.70 6.19 31.96
N PRO A 681 -13.15 5.03 31.55
CA PRO A 681 -13.37 3.77 32.26
C PRO A 681 -12.77 3.81 33.66
N THR A 682 -13.34 3.03 34.59
CA THR A 682 -12.77 2.83 35.93
C THR A 682 -11.55 1.89 35.93
N ALA A 683 -11.26 1.28 34.77
CA ALA A 683 -10.15 0.37 34.55
C ALA A 683 -8.80 1.09 34.42
N SER A 684 -7.71 0.43 34.82
CA SER A 684 -6.32 0.87 34.59
C SER A 684 -5.65 0.00 33.53
N ASN A 685 -4.96 0.58 32.55
CA ASN A 685 -4.19 -0.16 31.52
C ASN A 685 -2.75 -0.44 31.95
N VAL A 686 -2.11 0.50 32.65
CA VAL A 686 -0.74 0.35 33.20
C VAL A 686 -0.72 0.87 34.62
N ASN A 687 -0.27 0.07 35.59
CA ASN A 687 -0.02 0.52 36.97
C ASN A 687 1.49 0.62 37.20
N PHE A 688 1.92 1.62 37.95
CA PHE A 688 3.33 1.90 38.21
C PHE A 688 3.57 2.35 39.65
N VAL A 689 4.78 2.16 40.16
CA VAL A 689 5.20 2.57 41.51
C VAL A 689 6.26 3.66 41.44
N ALA A 690 6.39 4.49 42.48
CA ALA A 690 7.38 5.55 42.52
C ALA A 690 8.81 5.02 42.26
N GLY A 691 9.56 5.71 41.40
CA GLY A 691 10.95 5.36 41.07
C GLY A 691 11.12 4.18 40.10
N GLN A 692 10.04 3.72 39.44
CA GLN A 692 10.11 2.67 38.43
C GLN A 692 10.72 3.23 37.12
N THR A 693 12.04 3.21 37.01
CA THR A 693 12.79 3.72 35.86
C THR A 693 13.08 2.61 34.84
N PRO A 694 12.77 2.76 33.54
CA PRO A 694 13.46 2.03 32.47
C PRO A 694 14.96 2.38 32.48
N PRO A 695 15.86 1.51 31.96
CA PRO A 695 17.25 1.88 31.80
C PRO A 695 17.39 3.08 30.84
N PRO A 696 18.44 3.92 30.96
CA PRO A 696 18.60 5.07 30.08
C PRO A 696 18.71 4.62 28.62
N GLU A 697 17.90 5.21 27.73
CA GLU A 697 18.23 5.32 26.31
C GLU A 697 19.60 6.04 26.23
N ALA A 698 20.54 5.49 25.46
CA ALA A 698 21.83 6.10 25.20
C ALA A 698 21.64 7.42 24.43
N SER A 699 21.40 8.52 25.15
CA SER A 699 21.55 9.88 24.64
C SER A 699 22.84 10.46 25.21
N THR A 700 23.78 10.77 24.33
CA THR A 700 24.96 11.55 24.64
C THR A 700 24.52 12.97 25.00
N ARG A 701 24.62 13.36 26.27
CA ARG A 701 24.61 14.79 26.63
C ARG A 701 25.73 15.15 27.59
N SER A 702 26.49 16.13 27.12
CA SER A 702 27.51 16.90 27.82
C SER A 702 26.95 17.50 29.11
N ARG A 703 27.77 17.43 30.16
CA ARG A 703 27.53 18.00 31.48
C ARG A 703 27.77 19.51 31.44
N THR A 704 26.80 20.29 31.91
CA THR A 704 27.07 21.53 32.65
C THR A 704 26.09 21.60 33.81
N SER A 705 26.64 21.55 35.01
CA SER A 705 25.95 21.70 36.29
C SER A 705 25.69 23.17 36.60
N THR A 706 24.55 23.48 37.22
CA THR A 706 24.52 24.50 38.28
C THR A 706 23.51 24.15 39.35
N VAL A 707 23.91 24.41 40.58
CA VAL A 707 23.35 24.02 41.88
C VAL A 707 22.36 25.09 42.38
N GLY A 708 21.31 24.68 43.08
CA GLY A 708 20.45 25.55 43.88
C GLY A 708 19.63 24.77 44.90
N SER A 709 19.89 25.01 46.20
CA SER A 709 19.39 24.29 47.39
C SER A 709 17.98 24.72 47.86
N PRO A 710 17.36 23.99 48.83
CA PRO A 710 15.92 23.98 49.12
C PRO A 710 15.51 24.76 50.39
N ILE A 711 14.21 25.05 50.56
CA ILE A 711 13.60 25.46 51.85
C ILE A 711 12.24 24.75 52.07
N PRO A 712 11.88 24.28 53.30
CA PRO A 712 10.76 23.34 53.54
C PRO A 712 9.58 23.85 54.42
N ARG A 713 8.40 23.22 54.21
CA ARG A 713 7.23 22.94 55.14
C ARG A 713 6.41 24.14 55.69
N PRO A 714 5.21 23.97 56.32
CA PRO A 714 4.48 22.74 56.72
C PRO A 714 2.93 22.69 56.48
N GLU A 715 2.41 21.46 56.62
CA GLU A 715 1.15 20.97 57.25
C GLU A 715 -0.12 21.85 57.42
N GLY A 716 -1.29 21.25 57.19
CA GLY A 716 -2.56 21.81 57.66
C GLY A 716 -3.88 21.14 57.24
N GLN A 717 -4.18 19.99 57.86
CA GLN A 717 -5.51 19.54 58.34
C GLN A 717 -6.69 19.23 57.38
N ALA A 718 -7.34 18.13 57.77
CA ALA A 718 -8.55 17.53 57.22
C ALA A 718 -9.83 18.23 57.69
N ALA A 719 -10.88 18.22 56.86
CA ALA A 719 -12.25 18.46 57.27
C ALA A 719 -13.24 17.49 56.60
N ARG A 720 -14.12 16.98 57.44
CA ARG A 720 -15.13 15.93 57.21
C ARG A 720 -16.29 16.36 56.30
N LEU A 721 -16.69 15.41 55.45
CA LEU A 721 -18.05 14.97 55.11
C LEU A 721 -19.24 15.86 55.53
N ARG A 722 -19.98 16.37 54.54
CA ARG A 722 -21.43 16.54 54.62
C ARG A 722 -22.12 15.92 53.40
N ARG A 723 -23.02 14.98 53.67
CA ARG A 723 -23.92 14.33 52.72
C ARG A 723 -24.97 15.33 52.22
N CYS A 724 -25.15 15.41 50.91
CA CYS A 724 -26.40 15.85 50.28
C CYS A 724 -27.05 14.65 49.59
N ARG A 725 -28.25 14.29 50.04
CA ARG A 725 -29.14 13.29 49.44
C ARG A 725 -29.97 14.01 48.37
N ARG A 726 -29.94 13.56 47.12
CA ARG A 726 -30.98 13.85 46.12
C ARG A 726 -31.34 12.57 45.40
N SER A 727 -32.63 12.23 45.48
CA SER A 727 -33.28 11.13 44.78
C SER A 727 -33.42 11.46 43.31
N GLY A 728 -33.02 10.53 42.45
CA GLY A 728 -33.31 10.52 41.02
C GLY A 728 -33.18 9.09 40.52
N SER A 729 -34.30 8.51 40.12
CA SER A 729 -34.42 7.16 39.56
C SER A 729 -33.68 7.09 38.22
N LEU A 730 -32.61 6.29 38.14
CA LEU A 730 -32.03 5.81 36.90
C LEU A 730 -31.82 4.29 37.02
N THR A 731 -32.29 3.59 36.00
CA THR A 731 -32.16 2.15 35.79
C THR A 731 -30.70 1.70 35.95
N ARG A 732 -30.52 0.66 36.77
CA ARG A 732 -29.24 0.14 37.24
C ARG A 732 -28.49 -0.57 36.11
N ALA A 733 -27.50 0.08 35.50
CA ALA A 733 -26.41 -0.63 34.84
C ALA A 733 -25.57 -1.31 35.92
N THR A 734 -25.41 -2.63 35.81
CA THR A 734 -24.71 -3.47 36.80
C THR A 734 -23.21 -3.17 36.78
N VAL A 735 -22.65 -2.79 37.94
CA VAL A 735 -21.21 -2.59 38.19
C VAL A 735 -20.45 -3.94 38.05
N PRO A 736 -19.21 -4.01 37.52
CA PRO A 736 -18.44 -5.25 37.49
C PRO A 736 -18.12 -5.75 38.90
N ALA A 737 -18.19 -7.06 39.11
CA ALA A 737 -18.01 -7.68 40.42
C ALA A 737 -16.53 -7.67 40.86
N VAL A 738 -16.19 -6.88 41.87
CA VAL A 738 -14.93 -7.03 42.63
C VAL A 738 -15.06 -8.26 43.51
N SER A 739 -14.24 -9.29 43.27
CA SER A 739 -14.22 -10.53 44.06
C SER A 739 -12.87 -10.71 44.77
N VAL A 740 -12.90 -11.18 46.02
CA VAL A 740 -11.71 -11.54 46.80
C VAL A 740 -11.36 -13.01 46.53
N TYR A 741 -10.20 -13.28 45.92
CA TYR A 741 -9.76 -14.62 45.51
C TYR A 741 -8.81 -15.21 46.56
N ARG A 742 -9.16 -16.38 47.12
CA ARG A 742 -8.34 -17.13 48.08
C ARG A 742 -7.61 -18.28 47.38
N SER A 743 -6.38 -18.57 47.80
CA SER A 743 -5.54 -19.65 47.27
C SER A 743 -6.31 -20.97 47.07
N GLY A 744 -6.11 -21.62 45.91
CA GLY A 744 -6.59 -22.97 45.64
C GLY A 744 -8.03 -23.13 45.13
N ARG A 745 -8.78 -22.05 44.85
CA ARG A 745 -10.18 -22.13 44.35
C ARG A 745 -10.36 -21.52 42.95
N THR A 746 -11.02 -22.24 42.05
CA THR A 746 -11.49 -21.78 40.73
C THR A 746 -12.89 -21.16 40.84
N ARG A 747 -13.16 -20.04 40.14
CA ARG A 747 -14.51 -19.45 40.03
C ARG A 747 -14.77 -18.86 38.62
N ARG A 748 -16.04 -18.93 38.20
CA ARG A 748 -16.54 -18.65 36.84
C ARG A 748 -17.16 -17.25 36.71
N LEU A 749 -16.95 -16.56 35.59
CA LEU A 749 -17.68 -15.34 35.22
C LEU A 749 -18.78 -15.62 34.17
N PRO A 750 -19.99 -15.03 34.28
CA PRO A 750 -21.00 -15.11 33.22
C PRO A 750 -20.77 -14.06 32.13
N SER A 751 -20.85 -14.44 30.85
CA SER A 751 -21.06 -13.49 29.74
C SER A 751 -22.55 -13.31 29.47
N ARG A 752 -22.98 -12.08 29.24
CA ARG A 752 -24.31 -11.74 28.72
C ARG A 752 -24.09 -10.82 27.51
N SER A 753 -24.25 -11.35 26.30
CA SER A 753 -24.50 -10.51 25.12
C SER A 753 -25.27 -11.30 24.05
N PRO A 754 -26.27 -10.69 23.37
CA PRO A 754 -27.00 -11.29 22.26
C PRO A 754 -26.35 -10.86 20.93
N ALA A 755 -25.17 -11.40 20.61
CA ALA A 755 -24.58 -11.23 19.28
C ALA A 755 -25.02 -12.40 18.37
N SER A 756 -25.28 -12.14 17.08
CA SER A 756 -25.72 -13.14 16.09
C SER A 756 -24.66 -14.19 15.76
N VAL A 757 -23.41 -13.97 16.19
CA VAL A 757 -22.29 -14.93 16.17
C VAL A 757 -21.70 -15.01 17.59
N PRO A 758 -21.60 -16.20 18.20
CA PRO A 758 -21.05 -16.33 19.54
C PRO A 758 -19.52 -16.09 19.53
N PRO A 759 -18.99 -15.28 20.47
CA PRO A 759 -17.55 -14.99 20.53
C PRO A 759 -16.73 -16.25 20.85
N LYS A 760 -15.63 -16.46 20.14
CA LYS A 760 -14.68 -17.56 20.34
C LYS A 760 -13.52 -17.21 21.28
N ALA A 761 -13.13 -15.94 21.34
CA ALA A 761 -12.12 -15.44 22.27
C ALA A 761 -12.43 -14.01 22.75
N VAL A 762 -11.89 -13.62 23.89
CA VAL A 762 -12.07 -12.29 24.49
C VAL A 762 -10.71 -11.66 24.81
N VAL A 763 -10.60 -10.36 24.54
CA VAL A 763 -9.49 -9.52 24.98
C VAL A 763 -9.89 -8.89 26.31
N LEU A 764 -9.16 -9.22 27.37
CA LEU A 764 -9.36 -8.72 28.73
C LEU A 764 -8.18 -7.86 29.14
N ASN A 765 -8.45 -6.78 29.85
CA ASN A 765 -7.46 -6.21 30.75
C ASN A 765 -7.68 -6.81 32.14
N VAL A 766 -6.70 -7.54 32.65
CA VAL A 766 -6.79 -8.26 33.93
C VAL A 766 -5.85 -7.62 34.93
N THR A 767 -6.42 -7.06 36.00
CA THR A 767 -5.69 -6.39 37.08
C THR A 767 -5.80 -7.13 38.39
N VAL A 768 -4.65 -7.44 38.99
CA VAL A 768 -4.51 -7.90 40.36
C VAL A 768 -4.29 -6.71 41.28
N THR A 769 -4.99 -6.65 42.42
CA THR A 769 -4.77 -5.62 43.44
C THR A 769 -4.92 -6.16 44.87
N GLY A 770 -4.17 -5.57 45.81
CA GLY A 770 -4.12 -6.00 47.20
C GLY A 770 -3.67 -7.46 47.45
N PRO A 771 -2.67 -8.01 46.73
CA PRO A 771 -2.20 -9.37 46.98
C PRO A 771 -1.52 -9.48 48.36
N THR A 772 -1.88 -10.49 49.15
CA THR A 772 -1.29 -10.70 50.49
C THR A 772 0.07 -11.41 50.46
N THR A 773 0.46 -11.98 49.32
CA THR A 773 1.74 -12.66 49.09
C THR A 773 2.05 -12.64 47.59
N GLY A 774 3.32 -12.78 47.20
CA GLY A 774 3.66 -12.97 45.80
C GLY A 774 3.07 -14.25 45.22
N SER A 775 2.53 -14.17 44.01
CA SER A 775 1.82 -15.26 43.32
C SER A 775 1.70 -14.94 41.82
N TYR A 776 0.93 -15.75 41.11
CA TYR A 776 0.54 -15.54 39.72
C TYR A 776 -0.94 -15.81 39.49
N LEU A 777 -1.47 -15.24 38.41
CA LEU A 777 -2.81 -15.45 37.91
C LEU A 777 -2.77 -16.24 36.59
N THR A 778 -3.64 -17.23 36.45
CA THR A 778 -3.91 -17.93 35.18
C THR A 778 -5.36 -17.68 34.77
N VAL A 779 -5.63 -17.48 33.48
CA VAL A 779 -6.92 -17.27 32.84
C VAL A 779 -7.07 -18.25 31.68
N TRP A 780 -8.15 -19.02 31.62
CA TRP A 780 -8.34 -20.04 30.58
C TRP A 780 -9.83 -20.31 30.32
N PRO A 781 -10.20 -21.06 29.26
CA PRO A 781 -11.60 -21.39 28.97
C PRO A 781 -12.25 -22.24 30.07
N ASP A 782 -13.48 -21.92 30.47
CA ASP A 782 -14.20 -22.73 31.47
C ASP A 782 -14.45 -24.15 30.95
N ALA A 783 -14.50 -25.11 31.88
CA ALA A 783 -14.62 -26.55 31.64
C ALA A 783 -13.44 -27.19 30.86
N VAL A 784 -12.32 -26.48 30.71
CA VAL A 784 -11.03 -27.02 30.23
C VAL A 784 -10.07 -27.17 31.42
N GLY A 785 -9.21 -28.20 31.38
CA GLY A 785 -8.18 -28.41 32.40
C GLY A 785 -7.25 -27.18 32.51
N ARG A 786 -6.99 -26.73 33.75
CA ARG A 786 -6.18 -25.54 34.00
C ARG A 786 -4.77 -25.70 33.42
N PRO A 787 -4.29 -24.77 32.58
CA PRO A 787 -2.93 -24.81 32.07
C PRO A 787 -1.90 -24.45 33.15
N VAL A 788 -0.64 -24.78 32.89
CA VAL A 788 0.50 -24.43 33.76
C VAL A 788 1.09 -23.05 33.46
N SER A 789 0.49 -22.32 32.52
CA SER A 789 0.85 -20.95 32.14
C SER A 789 0.41 -19.94 33.20
N SER A 790 1.07 -18.79 33.22
CA SER A 790 0.66 -17.63 34.02
C SER A 790 0.39 -16.47 33.07
N ASP A 791 -0.71 -15.77 33.24
CA ASP A 791 -1.04 -14.55 32.48
C ASP A 791 -0.48 -13.30 33.17
N LEU A 792 -0.39 -13.32 34.51
CA LEU A 792 0.10 -12.18 35.28
C LEU A 792 0.87 -12.66 36.51
N ASN A 793 2.02 -12.04 36.80
CA ASN A 793 2.82 -12.32 37.98
C ASN A 793 2.87 -11.09 38.90
N PHE A 794 2.80 -11.29 40.21
CA PHE A 794 2.72 -10.19 41.17
C PHE A 794 3.37 -10.51 42.52
N VAL A 795 3.77 -9.47 43.25
CA VAL A 795 4.34 -9.56 44.60
C VAL A 795 3.36 -9.01 45.64
N GLN A 796 3.60 -9.27 46.93
CA GLN A 796 2.78 -8.75 48.04
C GLN A 796 2.59 -7.23 47.93
N GLY A 797 1.36 -6.77 48.12
CA GLY A 797 0.96 -5.36 48.11
C GLY A 797 0.91 -4.69 46.72
N ALA A 798 1.34 -5.37 45.65
CA ALA A 798 1.41 -4.78 44.32
C ALA A 798 0.05 -4.78 43.59
N THR A 799 -0.26 -3.68 42.91
CA THR A 799 -1.33 -3.64 41.91
C THR A 799 -0.70 -3.80 40.52
N VAL A 800 -1.07 -4.84 39.79
CA VAL A 800 -0.43 -5.18 38.51
C VAL A 800 -1.51 -5.53 37.46
N PRO A 801 -1.53 -4.88 36.29
CA PRO A 801 -2.40 -5.25 35.17
C PRO A 801 -1.62 -6.03 34.10
N ASN A 802 -2.32 -6.84 33.30
CA ASN A 802 -1.83 -7.32 32.01
C ASN A 802 -3.00 -7.46 31.02
N LEU A 803 -2.72 -7.29 29.74
CA LEU A 803 -3.66 -7.63 28.68
C LEU A 803 -3.65 -9.15 28.46
N VAL A 804 -4.81 -9.77 28.45
CA VAL A 804 -5.01 -11.22 28.34
C VAL A 804 -5.95 -11.49 27.18
N VAL A 805 -5.50 -12.26 26.20
CA VAL A 805 -6.37 -12.82 25.16
C VAL A 805 -6.62 -14.27 25.50
N VAL A 806 -7.89 -14.64 25.69
CA VAL A 806 -8.26 -15.98 26.15
C VAL A 806 -9.43 -16.53 25.34
N GLN A 807 -9.34 -17.80 24.95
CA GLN A 807 -10.45 -18.53 24.34
C GLN A 807 -11.64 -18.59 25.31
N ILE A 808 -12.85 -18.50 24.78
CA ILE A 808 -14.08 -18.61 25.58
C ILE A 808 -14.52 -20.08 25.57
N GLY A 809 -14.84 -20.62 26.75
CA GLY A 809 -15.39 -21.98 26.84
C GLY A 809 -16.73 -22.08 26.10
N ALA A 810 -17.16 -23.29 25.71
CA ALA A 810 -18.40 -23.50 24.95
C ALA A 810 -19.66 -22.94 25.64
N ASN A 811 -19.58 -22.65 26.94
CA ASN A 811 -20.62 -22.06 27.75
C ASN A 811 -20.51 -20.52 27.92
N GLY A 812 -19.62 -19.86 27.16
CA GLY A 812 -19.44 -18.42 27.18
C GLY A 812 -18.58 -17.88 28.33
N LYS A 813 -17.79 -18.73 29.02
CA LYS A 813 -17.09 -18.36 30.27
C LYS A 813 -15.58 -18.62 30.22
N VAL A 814 -14.87 -17.95 31.14
CA VAL A 814 -13.45 -18.14 31.44
C VAL A 814 -13.26 -18.34 32.95
N ASP A 815 -12.21 -19.07 33.32
CA ASP A 815 -11.81 -19.36 34.69
C ASP A 815 -10.54 -18.61 35.07
N PHE A 816 -10.41 -18.29 36.37
CA PHE A 816 -9.23 -17.64 36.96
C PHE A 816 -8.65 -18.50 38.08
N TYR A 817 -7.31 -18.49 38.22
CA TYR A 817 -6.59 -19.19 39.28
C TYR A 817 -5.52 -18.30 39.91
N ASN A 818 -5.45 -18.30 41.24
CA ASN A 818 -4.37 -17.72 42.02
C ASN A 818 -3.67 -18.82 42.86
N ALA A 819 -2.33 -18.89 42.78
CA ALA A 819 -1.54 -19.96 43.38
C ALA A 819 -1.27 -19.81 44.89
N ALA A 820 -1.03 -18.60 45.38
CA ALA A 820 -0.66 -18.31 46.76
C ALA A 820 -1.30 -17.01 47.28
N GLY A 821 -1.44 -16.91 48.61
CA GLY A 821 -2.07 -15.75 49.26
C GLY A 821 -3.52 -15.53 48.85
N SER A 822 -3.97 -14.28 48.99
CA SER A 822 -5.26 -13.79 48.49
C SER A 822 -5.07 -12.52 47.69
N VAL A 823 -5.91 -12.31 46.68
CA VAL A 823 -5.81 -11.19 45.75
C VAL A 823 -7.19 -10.73 45.31
N ASN A 824 -7.35 -9.46 44.93
CA ASN A 824 -8.53 -9.01 44.19
C ASN A 824 -8.22 -9.01 42.71
N VAL A 825 -9.12 -9.54 41.88
CA VAL A 825 -8.99 -9.49 40.41
C VAL A 825 -10.08 -8.59 39.86
N VAL A 826 -9.67 -7.69 38.97
CA VAL A 826 -10.54 -6.87 38.12
C VAL A 826 -10.30 -7.32 36.68
N ALA A 827 -11.36 -7.61 35.94
CA ALA A 827 -11.26 -8.02 34.54
C ALA A 827 -12.21 -7.18 33.71
N ASP A 828 -11.66 -6.41 32.78
CA ASP A 828 -12.39 -5.52 31.89
C ASP A 828 -12.34 -6.07 30.46
N VAL A 829 -13.49 -6.15 29.79
CA VAL A 829 -13.56 -6.59 28.39
C VAL A 829 -13.17 -5.42 27.49
N MET A 830 -12.13 -5.63 26.69
CA MET A 830 -11.60 -4.64 25.74
C MET A 830 -12.03 -4.94 24.29
N GLY A 831 -12.40 -6.19 23.99
CA GLY A 831 -12.82 -6.64 22.66
C GLY A 831 -13.05 -8.15 22.62
N TRP A 832 -13.49 -8.69 21.49
CA TRP A 832 -13.72 -10.13 21.30
C TRP A 832 -13.45 -10.54 19.84
N PHE A 833 -13.23 -11.83 19.62
CA PHE A 833 -13.03 -12.45 18.29
C PHE A 833 -14.16 -13.46 18.03
N GLY A 834 -14.77 -13.42 16.84
CA GLY A 834 -15.96 -14.20 16.42
C GLY A 834 -15.71 -15.40 15.54
#